data_AF-A0A2K3UWS4-F1
#
_entry.id   AF-A0A2K3UWS4-F1
#
_cell.length_a   1.000
_cell.length_b   1.000
_cell.length_c   1.000
_cell.angle_alpha   90.00
_cell.angle_beta   90.00
_cell.angle_gamma   90.00
#
_symmetry.space_group_name_H-M   'P 1'
#
loop_
_entity.id
_entity.type
_entity.pdbx_description
1 polymer ?
#
loop_
_entity_poly.entity_id
_entity_poly.type
_entity_poly.pdbx_seq_one_letter_code
_entity_poly.pdbx_strand_id
1 'polypeptide(L)'
;MLRRVGLGLGLLALGLFSAQAAPVLEGRVLRYEDGPRVVWQRTFPATLGDLSGPLEVQGVVYLGAGPVVYALNAAGALLGRADLPGLVTSLDASGGAVRATVQEGGLSGQYSLETGGGLNVRERVVLPPNVRITGFLARVADATPRAALDRAAADDPTNPFLALRRAQATRDPYLTLSEVRRALSGSVPFPAWVQLAARLDGAGFPAAADAALGRALKDAASRGIDPDIALSRSALFAYGNPSGYVGTLLEQNRLARAEAWMRYLRELHPRFEGGPALYERYARILDTQGRSGEAEEWRQFTRTLRAGTLYNLGPQGLRSVRDAARLATLSLGLSLAAALLTLLARAWGPQGAQTAELGGRFLSWLRHPLSRARRAVVAYASWSERLLLTLLAAALILAVGGWQWANLASAALRSPALNLGTYGGWSAANLPALNLRPGPDAALLGGLAAQFDGEDASAREQYLRALPDACAQNNLGVIAQNRGDQAQARERYRAALAARPELAAAAFNLGLNPSTPGTAFQRLYRPGQPRLCLPDARSLTRAVTGDLSVTLGQFLRQPQGALSPGPGRSVRLGLLLILTTLLGTVLAFSLLLPRAPLTLAQSRPPLYRLLGALLPGTSLLDSAWGGVLLLAWSAALAALAPRSGLIAFPDLAPLTQGGAQGALLALLLGTYALNTLVFVAAELRHSRRLRREAAAGA
;
A
#
# COMPACT_ATOMS: atom_id res chain seq x y z
N MET A 1 -62.99 42.73 -0.77
CA MET A 1 -62.97 44.21 -0.75
C MET A 1 -62.26 44.70 -2.00
N LEU A 2 -62.83 45.73 -2.60
CA LEU A 2 -62.60 46.21 -3.96
C LEU A 2 -61.29 47.00 -4.18
N ARG A 3 -60.85 46.97 -5.47
CA ARG A 3 -60.31 48.05 -6.32
C ARG A 3 -59.10 48.88 -5.81
N ARG A 4 -58.06 48.98 -6.64
CA ARG A 4 -57.94 50.05 -7.66
C ARG A 4 -56.81 49.81 -8.67
N VAL A 5 -57.10 50.33 -9.86
CA VAL A 5 -56.39 50.33 -11.15
C VAL A 5 -55.31 51.42 -11.17
N GLY A 6 -54.28 51.23 -11.99
CA GLY A 6 -53.38 52.29 -12.42
C GLY A 6 -52.48 51.87 -13.58
N LEU A 7 -52.98 52.01 -14.81
CA LEU A 7 -52.22 51.98 -16.05
C LEU A 7 -51.23 53.15 -16.09
N GLY A 8 -49.98 52.87 -16.46
CA GLY A 8 -48.97 53.87 -16.82
C GLY A 8 -48.19 53.39 -18.05
N LEU A 9 -48.60 53.88 -19.22
CA LEU A 9 -47.85 53.85 -20.48
C LEU A 9 -46.66 54.82 -20.35
N GLY A 10 -45.45 54.38 -20.72
CA GLY A 10 -44.28 55.26 -20.76
C GLY A 10 -43.03 54.63 -21.35
N LEU A 11 -42.79 54.96 -22.62
CA LEU A 11 -41.48 55.06 -23.29
C LEU A 11 -40.73 53.76 -23.68
N LEU A 12 -40.92 53.42 -24.96
CA LEU A 12 -39.92 52.87 -25.86
C LEU A 12 -38.55 53.54 -25.64
N ALA A 13 -37.63 52.82 -25.03
CA ALA A 13 -36.20 53.00 -25.26
C ALA A 13 -35.74 51.82 -26.13
N LEU A 14 -35.63 52.08 -27.44
CA LEU A 14 -34.89 51.28 -28.40
C LEU A 14 -33.40 51.30 -28.00
N GLY A 15 -33.05 50.51 -26.99
CA GLY A 15 -31.69 50.06 -26.78
C GLY A 15 -31.43 48.94 -27.76
N LEU A 16 -30.83 49.27 -28.91
CA LEU A 16 -30.08 48.30 -29.72
C LEU A 16 -28.94 47.76 -28.84
N PHE A 17 -29.26 46.83 -27.95
CA PHE A 17 -28.28 45.89 -27.44
C PHE A 17 -27.83 45.11 -28.66
N SER A 18 -26.61 45.41 -29.12
CA SER A 18 -25.88 44.53 -30.00
C SER A 18 -25.94 43.15 -29.34
N ALA A 19 -26.70 42.22 -29.93
CA ALA A 19 -26.71 40.84 -29.49
C ALA A 19 -25.28 40.32 -29.71
N GLN A 20 -24.45 40.38 -28.67
CA GLN A 20 -23.12 39.77 -28.76
C GLN A 20 -23.34 38.26 -28.87
N ALA A 21 -22.65 37.66 -29.84
CA ALA A 21 -22.71 36.24 -30.03
C ALA A 21 -22.31 35.53 -28.73
N ALA A 22 -23.15 34.60 -28.24
CA ALA A 22 -22.96 33.97 -26.94
C ALA A 22 -23.17 32.45 -27.03
N PRO A 23 -22.38 31.64 -26.29
CA PRO A 23 -22.59 30.20 -26.20
C PRO A 23 -23.72 29.88 -25.23
N VAL A 24 -24.65 29.04 -25.67
CA VAL A 24 -25.77 28.52 -24.87
C VAL A 24 -25.70 27.00 -24.86
N LEU A 25 -25.71 26.40 -23.66
CA LEU A 25 -25.78 24.94 -23.49
C LEU A 25 -27.18 24.54 -23.04
N GLU A 26 -27.92 23.88 -23.94
CA GLU A 26 -29.23 23.31 -23.64
C GLU A 26 -29.12 21.78 -23.59
N GLY A 27 -29.14 21.23 -22.37
CA GLY A 27 -28.96 19.81 -22.12
C GLY A 27 -27.58 19.31 -22.56
N ARG A 28 -27.48 18.80 -23.79
CA ARG A 28 -26.22 18.30 -24.38
C ARG A 28 -25.85 18.98 -25.70
N VAL A 29 -26.61 19.99 -26.11
CA VAL A 29 -26.37 20.73 -27.34
C VAL A 29 -25.77 22.08 -26.96
N LEU A 30 -24.53 22.32 -27.38
CA LEU A 30 -23.88 23.62 -27.30
C LEU A 30 -24.16 24.37 -28.59
N ARG A 31 -24.78 25.54 -28.49
CA ARG A 31 -25.13 26.43 -29.59
C ARG A 31 -24.34 27.72 -29.43
N TYR A 32 -23.81 28.26 -30.52
CA TYR A 32 -23.25 29.60 -30.54
C TYR A 32 -24.19 30.49 -31.35
N GLU A 33 -24.83 31.43 -30.69
CA GLU A 33 -25.94 32.21 -31.24
C GLU A 33 -25.54 33.67 -31.36
N ASP A 34 -25.74 34.24 -32.55
CA ASP A 34 -25.64 35.68 -32.82
C ASP A 34 -27.06 36.22 -32.98
N GLY A 35 -27.65 36.68 -31.87
CA GLY A 35 -29.08 36.99 -31.80
C GLY A 35 -29.96 35.76 -32.08
N PRO A 36 -30.91 35.81 -33.03
CA PRO A 36 -31.77 34.67 -33.37
C PRO A 36 -31.09 33.64 -34.30
N ARG A 37 -29.86 33.89 -34.76
CA ARG A 37 -29.17 33.04 -35.73
C ARG A 37 -28.18 32.13 -35.02
N VAL A 38 -28.35 30.81 -35.18
CA VAL A 38 -27.35 29.82 -34.75
C VAL A 38 -26.19 29.83 -35.75
N VAL A 39 -25.00 30.22 -35.31
CA VAL A 39 -23.77 30.20 -36.12
C VAL A 39 -23.30 28.76 -36.31
N TRP A 40 -23.25 28.01 -35.21
CA TRP A 40 -22.97 26.59 -35.20
C TRP A 40 -23.62 25.92 -33.98
N GLN A 41 -23.83 24.61 -34.08
CA GLN A 41 -24.29 23.79 -32.97
C GLN A 41 -23.52 22.48 -32.91
N ARG A 42 -23.30 21.98 -31.69
CA ARG A 42 -22.59 20.73 -31.45
C ARG A 42 -23.30 19.93 -30.37
N THR A 43 -23.57 18.66 -30.66
CA THR A 43 -24.19 17.73 -29.70
C THR A 43 -23.13 16.84 -29.08
N PHE A 44 -23.07 16.82 -27.75
CA PHE A 44 -22.10 16.01 -27.00
C PHE A 44 -22.73 14.67 -26.58
N PRO A 45 -22.07 13.52 -26.82
CA PRO A 45 -22.62 12.22 -26.43
C PRO A 45 -22.66 12.05 -24.91
N ALA A 46 -23.66 11.33 -24.38
CA ALA A 46 -23.82 11.07 -22.94
C ALA A 46 -22.59 10.40 -22.28
N THR A 47 -21.77 9.73 -23.08
CA THR A 47 -20.54 9.02 -22.65
C THR A 47 -19.45 9.96 -22.11
N LEU A 48 -19.52 11.26 -22.42
CA LEU A 48 -18.65 12.29 -21.86
C LEU A 48 -18.98 12.62 -20.39
N GLY A 49 -20.12 12.16 -19.88
CA GLY A 49 -20.60 12.47 -18.54
C GLY A 49 -21.22 13.86 -18.47
N ASP A 50 -21.14 14.43 -17.25
CA ASP A 50 -21.69 15.74 -16.94
C ASP A 50 -20.93 16.84 -17.67
N LEU A 51 -21.67 17.86 -18.09
CA LEU A 51 -21.15 19.03 -18.78
C LEU A 51 -21.19 20.23 -17.83
N SER A 52 -20.12 21.00 -17.80
CA SER A 52 -19.99 22.21 -16.97
C SER A 52 -19.59 23.40 -17.84
N GLY A 53 -20.28 24.53 -17.65
CA GLY A 53 -20.18 25.70 -18.53
C GLY A 53 -21.46 25.90 -19.35
N PRO A 54 -21.41 26.62 -20.47
CA PRO A 54 -20.22 27.11 -21.17
C PRO A 54 -19.69 28.40 -20.55
N LEU A 55 -18.39 28.65 -20.72
CA LEU A 55 -17.74 29.89 -20.30
C LEU A 55 -17.05 30.50 -21.52
N GLU A 56 -17.37 31.75 -21.87
CA GLU A 56 -16.66 32.47 -22.95
C GLU A 56 -15.69 33.49 -22.35
N VAL A 57 -14.43 33.42 -22.76
CA VAL A 57 -13.39 34.39 -22.42
C VAL A 57 -12.59 34.70 -23.67
N GLN A 58 -12.54 35.98 -24.05
CA GLN A 58 -11.77 36.47 -25.20
C GLN A 58 -12.07 35.72 -26.52
N GLY A 59 -13.35 35.39 -26.76
CA GLY A 59 -13.79 34.68 -27.98
C GLY A 59 -13.45 33.19 -28.02
N VAL A 60 -13.03 32.61 -26.89
CA VAL A 60 -12.84 31.17 -26.70
C VAL A 60 -13.92 30.64 -25.78
N VAL A 61 -14.63 29.60 -26.23
CA VAL A 61 -15.68 28.92 -25.48
C VAL A 61 -15.08 27.69 -24.79
N TYR A 62 -15.15 27.67 -23.46
CA TYR A 62 -14.71 26.56 -22.62
C TYR A 62 -15.90 25.71 -22.19
N LEU A 63 -15.76 24.40 -22.33
CA LEU A 63 -16.75 23.42 -21.89
C LEU A 63 -16.06 22.29 -21.12
N GLY A 64 -16.44 22.13 -19.85
CA GLY A 64 -16.09 20.97 -19.04
C GLY A 64 -16.92 19.75 -19.45
N ALA A 65 -16.29 18.61 -19.58
CA ALA A 65 -16.93 17.35 -19.94
C ALA A 65 -16.24 16.19 -19.21
N GLY A 66 -16.83 15.72 -18.11
CA GLY A 66 -16.17 14.74 -17.25
C GLY A 66 -14.84 15.30 -16.69
N PRO A 67 -13.69 14.62 -16.83
CA PRO A 67 -12.41 15.09 -16.30
C PRO A 67 -11.60 15.98 -17.28
N VAL A 68 -12.22 16.47 -18.36
CA VAL A 68 -11.53 17.30 -19.35
C VAL A 68 -12.24 18.62 -19.58
N VAL A 69 -11.49 19.64 -19.98
CA VAL A 69 -12.03 20.89 -20.49
C VAL A 69 -11.65 21.03 -21.95
N TYR A 70 -12.63 21.29 -22.81
CA TYR A 70 -12.45 21.61 -24.22
C TYR A 70 -12.46 23.12 -24.42
N ALA A 71 -11.52 23.63 -25.21
CA ALA A 71 -11.52 25.00 -25.69
C ALA A 71 -11.91 25.03 -27.18
N LEU A 72 -12.96 25.77 -27.51
CA LEU A 72 -13.50 25.93 -28.85
C LEU A 72 -13.32 27.39 -29.30
N ASN A 73 -12.99 27.61 -30.57
CA ASN A 73 -13.00 28.97 -31.13
C ASN A 73 -14.43 29.42 -31.47
N ALA A 74 -14.58 30.69 -31.87
CA ALA A 74 -15.87 31.25 -32.29
C ALA A 74 -16.54 30.51 -33.47
N ALA A 75 -15.78 29.76 -34.28
CA ALA A 75 -16.30 28.94 -35.38
C ALA A 75 -16.68 27.51 -34.95
N GLY A 76 -16.54 27.15 -33.67
CA GLY A 76 -16.86 25.83 -33.12
C GLY A 76 -15.78 24.77 -33.35
N ALA A 77 -14.62 25.14 -33.87
CA ALA A 77 -13.47 24.25 -34.03
C ALA A 77 -12.69 24.12 -32.72
N LEU A 78 -12.19 22.92 -32.44
CA LEU A 78 -11.45 22.61 -31.22
C LEU A 78 -10.04 23.21 -31.27
N LEU A 79 -9.74 24.09 -30.32
CA LEU A 79 -8.41 24.67 -30.10
C LEU A 79 -7.52 23.75 -29.25
N GLY A 80 -8.10 23.05 -28.27
CA GLY A 80 -7.34 22.16 -27.40
C GLY A 80 -8.17 21.50 -26.30
N ARG A 81 -7.53 20.60 -25.56
CA ARG A 81 -8.11 19.87 -24.42
C ARG A 81 -7.14 19.92 -23.24
N ALA A 82 -7.66 20.24 -22.05
CA ALA A 82 -6.95 20.10 -20.79
C ALA A 82 -7.46 18.85 -20.06
N ASP A 83 -6.56 17.95 -19.70
CA ASP A 83 -6.85 16.75 -18.90
C ASP A 83 -6.59 17.03 -17.41
N LEU A 84 -7.63 16.88 -16.58
CA LEU A 84 -7.63 17.26 -15.17
C LEU A 84 -7.72 16.03 -14.24
N PRO A 85 -7.32 16.15 -12.96
CA PRO A 85 -7.25 15.01 -12.03
C PRO A 85 -8.56 14.74 -11.30
N GLY A 86 -9.68 15.29 -11.76
CA GLY A 86 -11.02 15.14 -11.19
C GLY A 86 -12.09 15.51 -12.20
N LEU A 87 -13.34 15.25 -11.87
CA LEU A 87 -14.49 15.67 -12.68
C LEU A 87 -14.66 17.18 -12.59
N VAL A 88 -14.79 17.87 -13.72
CA VAL A 88 -15.05 19.30 -13.77
C VAL A 88 -16.44 19.57 -13.24
N THR A 89 -16.55 20.43 -12.23
CA THR A 89 -17.84 20.82 -11.63
C THR A 89 -18.23 22.22 -12.05
N SER A 90 -17.28 23.16 -12.11
CA SER A 90 -17.51 24.54 -12.54
C SER A 90 -16.33 25.11 -13.31
N LEU A 91 -16.62 26.10 -14.14
CA LEU A 91 -15.65 26.94 -14.84
C LEU A 91 -15.92 28.39 -14.48
N ASP A 92 -14.86 29.11 -14.10
CA ASP A 92 -14.92 30.52 -13.72
C ASP A 92 -13.80 31.32 -14.40
N ALA A 93 -14.04 32.61 -14.61
CA ALA A 93 -13.05 33.53 -15.15
C ALA A 93 -12.81 34.67 -14.16
N SER A 94 -11.54 34.92 -13.83
CA SER A 94 -11.14 36.03 -12.98
C SER A 94 -9.92 36.73 -13.57
N GLY A 95 -10.04 38.03 -13.86
CA GLY A 95 -8.95 38.82 -14.44
C GLY A 95 -8.45 38.32 -15.81
N GLY A 96 -9.31 37.65 -16.59
CA GLY A 96 -8.95 37.07 -17.89
C GLY A 96 -8.32 35.67 -17.83
N ALA A 97 -8.00 35.16 -16.64
CA ALA A 97 -7.58 33.77 -16.45
C ALA A 97 -8.80 32.86 -16.24
N VAL A 98 -8.84 31.74 -16.96
CA VAL A 98 -9.88 30.72 -16.78
C VAL A 98 -9.44 29.73 -15.72
N ARG A 99 -10.35 29.38 -14.81
CA ARG A 99 -10.14 28.37 -13.79
C ARG A 99 -11.19 27.27 -13.93
N ALA A 100 -10.73 26.05 -13.71
CA ALA A 100 -11.58 24.87 -13.63
C ALA A 100 -11.55 24.34 -12.20
N THR A 101 -12.73 24.26 -11.58
CA THR A 101 -12.88 23.54 -10.33
C THR A 101 -13.19 22.08 -10.65
N VAL A 102 -12.41 21.18 -10.04
CA VAL A 102 -12.58 19.75 -10.18
C VAL A 102 -12.85 19.08 -8.85
N GLN A 103 -13.58 17.97 -8.90
CA GLN A 103 -13.87 17.15 -7.75
C GLN A 103 -13.48 15.70 -8.03
N GLU A 104 -12.77 15.09 -7.08
CA GLU A 104 -12.48 13.66 -7.09
C GLU A 104 -12.64 13.09 -5.69
N GLY A 105 -13.61 12.19 -5.52
CA GLY A 105 -14.04 11.74 -4.20
C GLY A 105 -14.49 12.90 -3.33
N GLY A 106 -13.86 13.08 -2.17
CA GLY A 106 -14.13 14.18 -1.22
C GLY A 106 -13.19 15.38 -1.36
N LEU A 107 -12.34 15.42 -2.39
CA LEU A 107 -11.36 16.48 -2.59
C LEU A 107 -11.80 17.39 -3.74
N SER A 108 -11.68 18.70 -3.53
CA SER A 108 -11.81 19.71 -4.58
C SER A 108 -10.45 20.35 -4.88
N GLY A 109 -10.22 20.65 -6.15
CA GLY A 109 -9.02 21.35 -6.62
C GLY A 109 -9.38 22.40 -7.66
N GLN A 110 -8.57 23.44 -7.76
CA GLN A 110 -8.70 24.47 -8.79
C GLN A 110 -7.47 24.48 -9.68
N TYR A 111 -7.70 24.57 -10.98
CA TYR A 111 -6.65 24.53 -12.01
C TYR A 111 -6.82 25.69 -12.97
N SER A 112 -5.75 26.44 -13.19
CA SER A 112 -5.70 27.56 -14.11
C SER A 112 -5.42 27.08 -15.52
N LEU A 113 -6.24 27.54 -16.47
CA LEU A 113 -6.17 27.18 -17.88
C LEU A 113 -5.61 28.35 -18.70
N GLU A 114 -4.64 28.05 -19.56
CA GLU A 114 -3.99 29.03 -20.43
C GLU A 114 -4.09 28.60 -21.90
N THR A 115 -4.40 29.56 -22.77
CA THR A 115 -4.46 29.35 -24.22
C THR A 115 -3.20 29.90 -24.88
N GLY A 116 -2.40 29.00 -25.45
CA GLY A 116 -1.12 29.34 -26.10
C GLY A 116 -0.68 28.24 -27.07
N GLY A 117 -1.20 28.28 -28.31
CA GLY A 117 -1.01 27.21 -29.30
C GLY A 117 -1.76 25.90 -28.99
N GLY A 118 -2.66 25.92 -28.01
CA GLY A 118 -3.44 24.81 -27.45
C GLY A 118 -4.05 25.20 -26.11
N LEU A 119 -4.60 24.24 -25.36
CA LEU A 119 -5.13 24.45 -24.01
C LEU A 119 -4.23 23.73 -22.99
N ASN A 120 -3.54 24.50 -22.14
CA ASN A 120 -2.60 23.97 -21.16
C ASN A 120 -3.07 24.26 -19.73
N VAL A 121 -2.68 23.39 -18.79
CA VAL A 121 -2.88 23.57 -17.36
C VAL A 121 -1.60 24.12 -16.75
N ARG A 122 -1.69 25.22 -16.01
CA ARG A 122 -0.52 25.87 -15.41
C ARG A 122 0.07 25.03 -14.28
N GLU A 123 -0.78 24.51 -13.42
CA GLU A 123 -0.37 23.70 -12.28
C GLU A 123 -0.04 22.27 -12.71
N ARG A 124 0.83 21.60 -11.95
CA ARG A 124 1.19 20.22 -12.22
C ARG A 124 0.01 19.29 -11.90
N VAL A 125 -0.50 18.59 -12.92
CA VAL A 125 -1.61 17.66 -12.78
C VAL A 125 -1.13 16.25 -12.40
N VAL A 126 -1.45 15.82 -11.18
CA VAL A 126 -1.22 14.46 -10.68
C VAL A 126 -2.52 13.66 -10.75
N LEU A 127 -2.54 12.61 -11.55
CA LEU A 127 -3.75 11.84 -11.81
C LEU A 127 -4.04 10.81 -10.70
N PRO A 128 -5.28 10.77 -10.18
CA PRO A 128 -5.67 9.81 -9.16
C PRO A 128 -5.66 8.38 -9.70
N PRO A 129 -5.59 7.37 -8.81
CA PRO A 129 -5.69 5.96 -9.17
C PRO A 129 -7.13 5.55 -9.51
N ASN A 130 -7.83 6.34 -10.32
CA ASN A 130 -9.22 6.14 -10.71
C ASN A 130 -9.31 5.97 -12.24
N VAL A 131 -9.82 4.80 -12.64
CA VAL A 131 -10.00 4.44 -14.05
C VAL A 131 -11.00 5.37 -14.74
N ARG A 132 -11.99 5.91 -14.02
CA ARG A 132 -12.96 6.90 -14.55
C ARG A 132 -12.27 8.16 -15.07
N ILE A 133 -11.14 8.55 -14.48
CA ILE A 133 -10.39 9.73 -14.92
C ILE A 133 -9.35 9.31 -15.96
N THR A 134 -8.47 8.40 -15.57
CA THR A 134 -7.30 7.96 -16.37
C THR A 134 -7.65 7.23 -17.67
N GLY A 135 -8.82 6.58 -17.74
CA GLY A 135 -9.32 5.87 -18.92
C GLY A 135 -10.41 6.61 -19.69
N PHE A 136 -10.63 7.89 -19.42
CA PHE A 136 -11.75 8.65 -19.98
C PHE A 136 -11.76 8.65 -21.52
N LEU A 137 -10.67 9.07 -22.17
CA LEU A 137 -10.58 9.18 -23.63
C LEU A 137 -10.83 7.84 -24.34
N ALA A 138 -10.26 6.77 -23.79
CA ALA A 138 -10.41 5.41 -24.29
C ALA A 138 -11.87 4.95 -24.22
N ARG A 139 -12.55 5.17 -23.08
CA ARG A 139 -13.96 4.81 -22.92
C ARG A 139 -14.89 5.61 -23.83
N VAL A 140 -14.63 6.91 -23.99
CA VAL A 140 -15.41 7.75 -24.92
C VAL A 140 -15.26 7.19 -26.33
N ALA A 141 -14.04 6.86 -26.75
CA ALA A 141 -13.80 6.29 -28.06
C ALA A 141 -14.44 4.90 -28.23
N ASP A 142 -14.42 4.04 -27.22
CA ASP A 142 -15.02 2.70 -27.26
C ASP A 142 -16.54 2.74 -27.37
N ALA A 143 -17.16 3.67 -26.65
CA ALA A 143 -18.61 3.83 -26.65
C ALA A 143 -19.13 4.49 -27.95
N THR A 144 -18.26 5.12 -28.75
CA THR A 144 -18.64 5.70 -30.04
C THR A 144 -19.05 4.61 -31.04
N PRO A 145 -20.30 4.62 -31.57
CA PRO A 145 -20.73 3.68 -32.59
C PRO A 145 -19.95 3.85 -33.90
N ARG A 146 -19.79 2.77 -34.67
CA ARG A 146 -19.03 2.79 -35.93
C ARG A 146 -19.55 3.87 -36.91
N ALA A 147 -20.87 4.04 -37.01
CA ALA A 147 -21.49 5.01 -37.90
C ALA A 147 -21.22 6.47 -37.53
N ALA A 148 -20.88 6.75 -36.27
CA ALA A 148 -20.59 8.09 -35.77
C ALA A 148 -19.08 8.40 -35.68
N LEU A 149 -18.22 7.43 -36.02
CA LEU A 149 -16.79 7.52 -35.73
C LEU A 149 -16.10 8.67 -36.49
N ASP A 150 -16.39 8.85 -37.78
CA ASP A 150 -15.76 9.93 -38.57
C ASP A 150 -16.18 11.31 -38.07
N ARG A 151 -17.45 11.48 -37.71
CA ARG A 151 -17.95 12.72 -37.09
C ARG A 151 -17.28 12.94 -35.74
N ALA A 152 -17.26 11.94 -34.86
CA ALA A 152 -16.64 12.05 -33.54
C ALA A 152 -15.15 12.40 -33.62
N ALA A 153 -14.41 11.85 -34.58
CA ALA A 153 -12.99 12.14 -34.78
C ALA A 153 -12.75 13.54 -35.39
N ALA A 154 -13.68 14.04 -36.21
CA ALA A 154 -13.64 15.42 -36.70
C ALA A 154 -13.97 16.43 -35.58
N ASP A 155 -14.93 16.07 -34.72
CA ASP A 155 -15.36 16.86 -33.57
C ASP A 155 -14.27 16.91 -32.48
N ASP A 156 -13.61 15.79 -32.20
CA ASP A 156 -12.52 15.69 -31.22
C ASP A 156 -11.25 15.06 -31.84
N PRO A 157 -10.47 15.85 -32.60
CA PRO A 157 -9.19 15.40 -33.16
C PRO A 157 -8.11 15.13 -32.09
N THR A 158 -8.34 15.54 -30.84
CA THR A 158 -7.36 15.38 -29.74
C THR A 158 -7.44 14.01 -29.06
N ASN A 159 -8.48 13.22 -29.32
CA ASN A 159 -8.63 11.88 -28.77
C ASN A 159 -7.95 10.82 -29.66
N PRO A 160 -6.79 10.30 -29.27
CA PRO A 160 -6.01 9.39 -30.12
C PRO A 160 -6.69 8.03 -30.32
N PHE A 161 -7.60 7.64 -29.43
CA PHE A 161 -8.32 6.38 -29.53
C PHE A 161 -9.36 6.40 -30.66
N LEU A 162 -9.93 7.57 -30.96
CA LEU A 162 -10.80 7.72 -32.14
C LEU A 162 -10.00 7.54 -33.44
N ALA A 163 -8.82 8.15 -33.53
CA ALA A 163 -7.91 7.97 -34.66
C ALA A 163 -7.49 6.50 -34.83
N LEU A 164 -7.12 5.81 -33.74
CA LEU A 164 -6.80 4.38 -33.80
C LEU A 164 -7.99 3.53 -34.29
N ARG A 165 -9.21 3.82 -33.81
CA ARG A 165 -10.41 3.10 -34.28
C ARG A 165 -10.70 3.36 -35.77
N ARG A 166 -10.34 4.53 -36.30
CA ARG A 166 -10.43 4.81 -37.75
C ARG A 166 -9.40 4.00 -38.51
N ALA A 167 -8.16 3.97 -38.02
CA ALA A 167 -7.07 3.17 -38.60
C ALA A 167 -7.44 1.68 -38.69
N GLN A 168 -8.06 1.12 -37.64
CA GLN A 168 -8.44 -0.29 -37.58
C GLN A 168 -9.53 -0.70 -38.58
N ALA A 169 -10.23 0.27 -39.15
CA ALA A 169 -11.47 -0.01 -39.84
C ALA A 169 -11.52 0.59 -41.25
N THR A 170 -10.46 1.29 -41.66
CA THR A 170 -10.10 1.40 -43.07
C THR A 170 -9.30 0.16 -43.49
N ARG A 171 -9.39 -0.20 -44.77
CA ARG A 171 -8.54 -1.25 -45.39
C ARG A 171 -7.38 -0.65 -46.19
N ASP A 172 -7.37 0.66 -46.38
CA ASP A 172 -6.32 1.37 -47.12
C ASP A 172 -5.07 1.54 -46.23
N PRO A 173 -3.91 0.96 -46.62
CA PRO A 173 -2.68 1.08 -45.85
C PRO A 173 -2.21 2.51 -45.61
N TYR A 174 -2.40 3.41 -46.58
CA TYR A 174 -1.98 4.80 -46.47
C TYR A 174 -2.83 5.54 -45.42
N LEU A 175 -4.15 5.37 -45.50
CA LEU A 175 -5.06 5.96 -44.51
C LEU A 175 -4.83 5.36 -43.12
N THR A 176 -4.58 4.06 -43.01
CA THR A 176 -4.22 3.41 -41.74
C THR A 176 -2.99 4.08 -41.12
N LEU A 177 -1.91 4.25 -41.89
CA LEU A 177 -0.69 4.88 -41.39
C LEU A 177 -0.90 6.37 -41.03
N SER A 178 -1.69 7.09 -41.81
CA SER A 178 -2.05 8.48 -41.53
C SER A 178 -2.80 8.62 -40.20
N GLU A 179 -3.79 7.75 -39.95
CA GLU A 179 -4.55 7.75 -38.70
C GLU A 179 -3.70 7.28 -37.50
N VAL A 180 -2.78 6.32 -37.69
CA VAL A 180 -1.82 5.94 -36.64
C VAL A 180 -0.88 7.11 -36.29
N ARG A 181 -0.40 7.86 -37.30
CA ARG A 181 0.41 9.07 -37.08
C ARG A 181 -0.40 10.13 -36.33
N ARG A 182 -1.69 10.30 -36.66
CA ARG A 182 -2.59 11.21 -35.94
C ARG A 182 -2.84 10.78 -34.50
N ALA A 183 -2.99 9.47 -34.24
CA ALA A 183 -3.08 8.96 -32.88
C ALA A 183 -1.82 9.29 -32.04
N LEU A 184 -0.68 9.47 -32.71
CA LEU A 184 0.57 9.90 -32.12
C LEU A 184 0.83 11.42 -32.27
N SER A 185 -0.07 12.27 -32.78
CA SER A 185 0.27 13.70 -32.95
C SER A 185 -0.12 14.57 -31.75
N GLY A 186 -1.06 14.11 -30.92
CA GLY A 186 -1.57 14.86 -29.76
C GLY A 186 -0.73 14.71 -28.49
N SER A 187 -1.08 15.52 -27.49
CA SER A 187 -0.67 15.32 -26.09
C SER A 187 -1.81 14.66 -25.32
N VAL A 188 -1.50 13.60 -24.59
CA VAL A 188 -2.42 12.94 -23.66
C VAL A 188 -1.67 12.61 -22.37
N PRO A 189 -2.38 12.45 -21.24
CA PRO A 189 -1.74 12.02 -20.00
C PRO A 189 -1.14 10.61 -20.13
N PHE A 190 -0.08 10.31 -19.37
CA PHE A 190 0.66 9.05 -19.48
C PHE A 190 -0.19 7.80 -19.32
N PRO A 191 -1.24 7.71 -18.48
CA PRO A 191 -2.12 6.54 -18.44
C PRO A 191 -2.82 6.30 -19.77
N ALA A 192 -3.19 7.36 -20.48
CA ALA A 192 -3.78 7.27 -21.81
C ALA A 192 -2.73 6.86 -22.85
N TRP A 193 -1.49 7.35 -22.76
CA TRP A 193 -0.39 6.85 -23.62
C TRP A 193 -0.15 5.35 -23.43
N VAL A 194 -0.15 4.85 -22.19
CA VAL A 194 0.03 3.42 -21.90
C VAL A 194 -1.12 2.59 -22.46
N GLN A 195 -2.37 3.03 -22.27
CA GLN A 195 -3.54 2.37 -22.85
C GLN A 195 -3.49 2.38 -24.38
N LEU A 196 -3.10 3.50 -24.98
CA LEU A 196 -2.94 3.62 -26.43
C LEU A 196 -1.85 2.69 -26.95
N ALA A 197 -0.72 2.59 -26.25
CA ALA A 197 0.37 1.67 -26.60
C ALA A 197 -0.11 0.22 -26.61
N ALA A 198 -0.84 -0.24 -25.60
CA ALA A 198 -1.37 -1.60 -25.54
C ALA A 198 -2.31 -1.90 -26.71
N ARG A 199 -3.14 -0.92 -27.10
CA ARG A 199 -4.08 -1.06 -28.23
C ARG A 199 -3.37 -1.01 -29.58
N LEU A 200 -2.36 -0.16 -29.75
CA LEU A 200 -1.52 -0.11 -30.95
C LEU A 200 -0.78 -1.44 -31.14
N ASP A 201 -0.19 -1.98 -30.08
CA ASP A 201 0.54 -3.25 -30.09
C ASP A 201 -0.41 -4.44 -30.38
N GLY A 202 -1.61 -4.42 -29.78
CA GLY A 202 -2.69 -5.38 -30.08
C GLY A 202 -3.24 -5.26 -31.51
N ALA A 203 -3.20 -4.06 -32.10
CA ALA A 203 -3.61 -3.80 -33.47
C ALA A 203 -2.51 -4.06 -34.52
N GLY A 204 -1.33 -4.54 -34.11
CA GLY A 204 -0.24 -4.85 -35.02
C GLY A 204 0.69 -3.68 -35.37
N PHE A 205 0.71 -2.62 -34.55
CA PHE A 205 1.59 -1.45 -34.73
C PHE A 205 2.63 -1.34 -33.59
N PRO A 206 3.59 -2.28 -33.47
CA PRO A 206 4.53 -2.32 -32.35
C PRO A 206 5.45 -1.09 -32.26
N ALA A 207 5.92 -0.56 -33.39
CA ALA A 207 6.76 0.65 -33.39
C ALA A 207 5.99 1.89 -32.90
N ALA A 208 4.71 2.00 -33.25
CA ALA A 208 3.84 3.06 -32.75
C ALA A 208 3.56 2.89 -31.25
N ALA A 209 3.41 1.65 -30.78
CA ALA A 209 3.27 1.35 -29.36
C ALA A 209 4.52 1.75 -28.56
N ASP A 210 5.71 1.43 -29.06
CA ASP A 210 6.97 1.80 -28.40
C ASP A 210 7.16 3.33 -28.36
N ALA A 211 6.77 4.03 -29.42
CA ALA A 211 6.73 5.49 -29.44
C ALA A 211 5.74 6.07 -28.40
N ALA A 212 4.56 5.45 -28.24
CA ALA A 212 3.58 5.83 -27.22
C ALA A 212 4.11 5.58 -25.80
N LEU A 213 4.79 4.46 -25.53
CA LEU A 213 5.45 4.20 -24.24
C LEU A 213 6.54 5.24 -23.95
N GLY A 214 7.34 5.62 -24.96
CA GLY A 214 8.33 6.69 -24.84
C GLY A 214 7.72 8.05 -24.46
N ARG A 215 6.54 8.37 -24.98
CA ARG A 215 5.79 9.59 -24.60
C ARG A 215 5.18 9.49 -23.22
N ALA A 216 4.70 8.30 -22.83
CA ALA A 216 4.23 8.03 -21.48
C ALA A 216 5.33 8.31 -20.45
N LEU A 217 6.57 7.87 -20.71
CA LEU A 217 7.71 8.11 -19.82
C LEU A 217 7.98 9.60 -19.62
N LYS A 218 7.98 10.38 -20.70
CA LYS A 218 8.19 11.83 -20.67
C LYS A 218 7.09 12.58 -19.92
N ASP A 219 5.82 12.25 -20.19
CA ASP A 219 4.69 12.88 -19.50
C ASP A 219 4.61 12.45 -18.02
N ALA A 220 4.90 11.19 -17.70
CA ALA A 220 4.99 10.75 -16.30
C ALA A 220 6.11 11.50 -15.54
N ALA A 221 7.26 11.70 -16.19
CA ALA A 221 8.36 12.46 -15.61
C ALA A 221 7.98 13.93 -15.35
N SER A 222 7.30 14.61 -16.28
CA SER A 222 6.85 16.00 -16.08
C SER A 222 5.83 16.14 -14.96
N ARG A 223 5.03 15.10 -14.71
CA ARG A 223 4.06 15.02 -13.60
C ARG A 223 4.66 14.66 -12.25
N GLY A 224 5.98 14.48 -12.17
CA GLY A 224 6.65 14.17 -10.91
C GLY A 224 6.55 12.70 -10.50
N ILE A 225 6.23 11.77 -11.42
CA ILE A 225 6.30 10.33 -11.16
C ILE A 225 7.76 9.90 -11.05
N ASP A 226 8.12 9.14 -10.02
CA ASP A 226 9.49 8.68 -9.78
C ASP A 226 9.56 7.16 -9.58
N PRO A 227 10.51 6.45 -10.23
CA PRO A 227 10.66 5.00 -10.12
C PRO A 227 10.97 4.48 -8.70
N ASP A 228 11.52 5.32 -7.83
CA ASP A 228 11.84 4.92 -6.45
C ASP A 228 10.58 4.84 -5.57
N ILE A 229 9.45 5.42 -6.00
CA ILE A 229 8.16 5.36 -5.31
C ILE A 229 7.39 4.15 -5.80
N ALA A 230 6.96 3.28 -4.88
CA ALA A 230 6.22 2.08 -5.24
C ALA A 230 4.81 2.40 -5.74
N LEU A 231 4.24 1.54 -6.58
CA LEU A 231 2.82 1.61 -6.96
C LEU A 231 1.96 0.52 -6.31
N SER A 232 0.76 0.92 -5.86
CA SER A 232 -0.31 -0.04 -5.57
C SER A 232 -0.80 -0.72 -6.84
N ARG A 233 -1.41 -1.89 -6.66
CA ARG A 233 -2.09 -2.59 -7.76
C ARG A 233 -3.18 -1.72 -8.41
N SER A 234 -3.95 -0.97 -7.61
CA SER A 234 -5.00 -0.08 -8.13
C SER A 234 -4.43 1.08 -8.93
N ALA A 235 -3.35 1.71 -8.46
CA ALA A 235 -2.68 2.78 -9.20
C ALA A 235 -2.10 2.26 -10.52
N LEU A 236 -1.37 1.15 -10.50
CA LEU A 236 -0.81 0.55 -11.73
C LEU A 236 -1.91 0.15 -12.72
N PHE A 237 -3.04 -0.34 -12.23
CA PHE A 237 -4.20 -0.66 -13.06
C PHE A 237 -4.80 0.59 -13.70
N ALA A 238 -5.01 1.66 -12.93
CA ALA A 238 -5.48 2.95 -13.45
C ALA A 238 -4.48 3.56 -14.45
N TYR A 239 -3.19 3.30 -14.29
CA TYR A 239 -2.12 3.77 -15.18
C TYR A 239 -1.94 2.92 -16.45
N GLY A 240 -3.04 2.37 -16.95
CA GLY A 240 -3.11 1.58 -18.18
C GLY A 240 -2.76 0.11 -18.03
N ASN A 241 -2.58 -0.38 -16.80
CA ASN A 241 -2.35 -1.78 -16.47
C ASN A 241 -1.24 -2.47 -17.30
N PRO A 242 -0.01 -1.90 -17.37
CA PRO A 242 1.09 -2.47 -18.15
C PRO A 242 1.46 -3.90 -17.71
N SER A 243 1.37 -4.21 -16.41
CA SER A 243 1.67 -5.56 -15.90
C SER A 243 0.64 -6.60 -16.34
N GLY A 244 -0.64 -6.23 -16.43
CA GLY A 244 -1.68 -7.07 -17.00
C GLY A 244 -1.42 -7.38 -18.47
N TYR A 245 -1.04 -6.36 -19.25
CA TYR A 245 -0.73 -6.54 -20.67
C TYR A 245 0.51 -7.43 -20.90
N VAL A 246 1.57 -7.28 -20.08
CA VAL A 246 2.69 -8.23 -20.06
C VAL A 246 2.18 -9.65 -19.82
N GLY A 247 1.27 -9.83 -18.86
CA GLY A 247 0.64 -11.13 -18.58
C GLY A 247 0.02 -11.76 -19.83
N THR A 248 -0.78 -10.99 -20.58
CA THR A 248 -1.38 -11.41 -21.85
C THR A 248 -0.33 -11.77 -22.90
N LEU A 249 0.72 -10.97 -23.06
CA LEU A 249 1.78 -11.23 -24.04
C LEU A 249 2.56 -12.51 -23.73
N LEU A 250 2.82 -12.79 -22.45
CA LEU A 250 3.49 -14.02 -22.02
C LEU A 250 2.62 -15.26 -22.24
N GLU A 251 1.31 -15.16 -22.04
CA GLU A 251 0.36 -16.25 -22.34
C GLU A 251 0.26 -16.53 -23.85
N GLN A 252 0.37 -15.48 -24.67
CA GLN A 252 0.41 -15.58 -26.13
C GLN A 252 1.80 -15.98 -26.68
N ASN A 253 2.77 -16.27 -25.82
CA ASN A 253 4.17 -16.56 -26.18
C ASN A 253 4.84 -15.46 -27.04
N ARG A 254 4.39 -14.19 -26.90
CA ARG A 254 4.95 -13.02 -27.62
C ARG A 254 6.09 -12.39 -26.83
N LEU A 255 7.16 -13.15 -26.58
CA LEU A 255 8.23 -12.74 -25.65
C LEU A 255 8.93 -11.44 -26.05
N ALA A 256 9.24 -11.25 -27.33
CA ALA A 256 9.89 -10.03 -27.81
C ALA A 256 9.06 -8.76 -27.54
N ARG A 257 7.73 -8.86 -27.56
CA ARG A 257 6.85 -7.76 -27.16
C ARG A 257 6.77 -7.63 -25.65
N ALA A 258 6.68 -8.74 -24.92
CA ALA A 258 6.69 -8.70 -23.46
C ALA A 258 7.95 -8.00 -22.92
N GLU A 259 9.11 -8.17 -23.58
CA GLU A 259 10.36 -7.52 -23.25
C GLU A 259 10.28 -5.98 -23.29
N ALA A 260 9.66 -5.40 -24.33
CA ALA A 260 9.49 -3.95 -24.45
C ALA A 260 8.67 -3.36 -23.28
N TRP A 261 7.61 -4.06 -22.87
CA TRP A 261 6.76 -3.68 -21.74
C TRP A 261 7.43 -3.93 -20.39
N MET A 262 8.23 -5.00 -20.26
CA MET A 262 9.06 -5.25 -19.10
C MET A 262 10.11 -4.15 -18.91
N ARG A 263 10.73 -3.68 -20.00
CA ARG A 263 11.63 -2.51 -19.97
C ARG A 263 10.90 -1.25 -19.51
N TYR A 264 9.72 -0.97 -20.06
CA TYR A 264 8.89 0.16 -19.62
C TYR A 264 8.58 0.10 -18.11
N LEU A 265 8.18 -1.07 -17.60
CA LEU A 265 7.96 -1.28 -16.17
C LEU A 265 9.24 -1.06 -15.36
N ARG A 266 10.38 -1.60 -15.80
CA ARG A 266 11.67 -1.42 -15.13
C ARG A 266 12.11 0.04 -15.07
N GLU A 267 11.79 0.83 -16.09
CA GLU A 267 12.15 2.25 -16.16
C GLU A 267 11.24 3.14 -15.31
N LEU A 268 9.92 3.02 -15.42
CA LEU A 268 8.98 3.93 -14.74
C LEU A 268 8.45 3.41 -13.41
N HIS A 269 8.20 2.10 -13.35
CA HIS A 269 7.46 1.45 -12.26
C HIS A 269 8.19 0.17 -11.79
N PRO A 270 9.47 0.23 -11.42
CA PRO A 270 10.22 -0.98 -11.04
C PRO A 270 9.68 -1.61 -9.76
N ARG A 271 9.06 -0.80 -8.89
CA ARG A 271 8.50 -1.18 -7.59
C ARG A 271 6.98 -1.13 -7.66
N PHE A 272 6.30 -2.27 -7.69
CA PHE A 272 4.83 -2.32 -7.59
C PHE A 272 4.32 -3.59 -6.92
N GLU A 273 3.07 -3.55 -6.45
CA GLU A 273 2.42 -4.69 -5.82
C GLU A 273 2.22 -5.84 -6.83
N GLY A 274 2.97 -6.92 -6.65
CA GLY A 274 2.99 -8.09 -7.55
C GLY A 274 4.20 -8.14 -8.48
N GLY A 275 5.03 -7.10 -8.52
CA GLY A 275 6.23 -7.04 -9.36
C GLY A 275 7.19 -8.22 -9.20
N PRO A 276 7.61 -8.60 -7.98
CA PRO A 276 8.53 -9.74 -7.79
C PRO A 276 8.02 -11.05 -8.41
N ALA A 277 6.72 -11.31 -8.35
CA ALA A 277 6.14 -12.51 -8.95
C ALA A 277 6.12 -12.43 -10.49
N LEU A 278 5.88 -11.25 -11.06
CA LEU A 278 5.97 -11.03 -12.50
C LEU A 278 7.41 -11.22 -12.99
N TYR A 279 8.38 -10.61 -12.32
CA TYR A 279 9.80 -10.70 -12.69
C TYR A 279 10.31 -12.15 -12.59
N GLU A 280 9.94 -12.88 -11.55
CA GLU A 280 10.30 -14.29 -11.42
C GLU A 280 9.63 -15.17 -12.49
N ARG A 281 8.36 -14.92 -12.82
CA ARG A 281 7.67 -15.61 -13.93
C ARG A 281 8.37 -15.34 -15.26
N TYR A 282 8.74 -14.09 -15.51
CA TYR A 282 9.45 -13.69 -16.73
C TYR A 282 10.84 -14.36 -16.82
N ALA A 283 11.62 -14.32 -15.75
CA ALA A 283 12.93 -14.98 -15.67
C ALA A 283 12.83 -16.49 -15.92
N ARG A 284 11.83 -17.17 -15.36
CA ARG A 284 11.60 -18.61 -15.62
C ARG A 284 11.29 -18.89 -17.08
N ILE A 285 10.49 -18.05 -17.74
CA ILE A 285 10.20 -18.19 -19.17
C ILE A 285 11.48 -18.00 -19.98
N LEU A 286 12.33 -17.03 -19.63
CA LEU A 286 13.63 -16.85 -20.28
C LEU A 286 14.54 -18.08 -20.13
N ASP A 287 14.59 -18.70 -18.94
CA ASP A 287 15.35 -19.94 -18.72
C ASP A 287 14.86 -21.07 -19.64
N THR A 288 13.54 -21.24 -19.78
CA THR A 288 12.97 -22.28 -20.66
C THR A 288 13.29 -22.06 -22.14
N GLN A 289 13.66 -20.84 -22.54
CA GLN A 289 14.10 -20.50 -23.89
C GLN A 289 15.62 -20.46 -24.05
N GLY A 290 16.38 -20.93 -23.05
CA GLY A 290 17.84 -20.92 -23.09
C GLY A 290 18.49 -19.54 -22.87
N ARG A 291 17.71 -18.52 -22.47
CA ARG A 291 18.18 -17.15 -22.20
C ARG A 291 18.52 -16.96 -20.71
N SER A 292 19.31 -17.87 -20.14
CA SER A 292 19.60 -17.91 -18.69
C SER A 292 20.38 -16.70 -18.17
N GLY A 293 21.23 -16.10 -18.99
CA GLY A 293 21.95 -14.86 -18.64
C GLY A 293 20.98 -13.70 -18.35
N GLU A 294 20.02 -13.48 -19.24
CA GLU A 294 19.00 -12.44 -19.06
C GLU A 294 18.04 -12.75 -17.89
N ALA A 295 17.71 -14.03 -17.69
CA ALA A 295 16.93 -14.46 -16.53
C ALA A 295 17.64 -14.07 -15.22
N GLU A 296 18.96 -14.27 -15.15
CA GLU A 296 19.75 -13.89 -13.98
C GLU A 296 19.85 -12.37 -13.81
N GLU A 297 19.95 -11.60 -14.90
CA GLU A 297 19.89 -10.13 -14.83
C GLU A 297 18.58 -9.63 -14.20
N TRP A 298 17.44 -10.22 -14.55
CA TRP A 298 16.14 -9.89 -13.95
C TRP A 298 16.05 -10.28 -12.47
N ARG A 299 16.66 -11.42 -12.08
CA ARG A 299 16.77 -11.82 -10.68
C ARG A 299 17.67 -10.89 -9.88
N GLN A 300 18.82 -10.52 -10.43
CA GLN A 300 19.74 -9.54 -9.81
C GLN A 300 19.07 -8.18 -9.66
N PHE A 301 18.41 -7.69 -10.71
CA PHE A 301 17.59 -6.48 -10.66
C PHE A 301 16.53 -6.55 -9.56
N THR A 302 15.80 -7.66 -9.47
CA THR A 302 14.79 -7.84 -8.41
C THR A 302 15.41 -7.83 -7.00
N ARG A 303 16.64 -8.34 -6.84
CA ARG A 303 17.39 -8.26 -5.58
C ARG A 303 17.79 -6.83 -5.22
N THR A 304 18.17 -5.99 -6.18
CA THR A 304 18.52 -4.58 -5.91
C THR A 304 17.32 -3.77 -5.39
N LEU A 305 16.10 -4.12 -5.80
CA LEU A 305 14.86 -3.48 -5.32
C LEU A 305 14.55 -3.76 -3.84
N ARG A 306 15.26 -4.69 -3.19
CA ARG A 306 15.10 -4.96 -1.75
C ARG A 306 15.73 -3.88 -0.88
N ALA A 307 16.70 -3.12 -1.40
CA ALA A 307 17.30 -2.02 -0.66
C ALA A 307 16.25 -0.96 -0.28
N GLY A 308 16.37 -0.42 0.93
CA GLY A 308 15.43 0.55 1.50
C GLY A 308 14.09 -0.05 1.98
N THR A 309 13.90 -1.36 1.86
CA THR A 309 12.73 -2.05 2.42
C THR A 309 12.96 -2.49 3.86
N LEU A 310 11.89 -2.79 4.59
CA LEU A 310 11.97 -3.30 5.96
C LEU A 310 12.76 -4.62 5.99
N TYR A 311 13.84 -4.66 6.76
CA TYR A 311 14.79 -5.78 6.86
C TYR A 311 15.38 -6.26 5.51
N ASN A 312 15.33 -5.44 4.45
CA ASN A 312 15.71 -5.83 3.09
C ASN A 312 14.98 -7.08 2.57
N LEU A 313 13.76 -7.33 3.05
CA LEU A 313 12.94 -8.46 2.62
C LEU A 313 12.21 -8.20 1.28
N GLY A 314 12.31 -6.99 0.74
CA GLY A 314 11.65 -6.58 -0.49
C GLY A 314 10.31 -5.87 -0.29
N PRO A 315 9.64 -5.46 -1.39
CA PRO A 315 8.39 -4.69 -1.33
C PRO A 315 7.24 -5.40 -0.60
N GLN A 316 7.30 -6.73 -0.48
CA GLN A 316 6.31 -7.55 0.22
C GLN A 316 6.77 -7.99 1.61
N GLY A 317 7.91 -7.47 2.11
CA GLY A 317 8.55 -7.92 3.35
C GLY A 317 7.65 -7.88 4.59
N LEU A 318 6.73 -6.91 4.69
CA LEU A 318 5.74 -6.85 5.77
C LEU A 318 4.80 -8.07 5.80
N ARG A 319 4.53 -8.70 4.65
CA ARG A 319 3.75 -9.94 4.60
C ARG A 319 4.54 -11.12 5.17
N SER A 320 5.85 -11.19 4.88
CA SER A 320 6.74 -12.18 5.50
C SER A 320 6.84 -11.97 7.01
N VAL A 321 6.96 -10.72 7.48
CA VAL A 321 6.95 -10.41 8.92
C VAL A 321 5.62 -10.80 9.57
N ARG A 322 4.49 -10.51 8.91
CA ARG A 322 3.16 -10.94 9.35
C ARG A 322 3.08 -12.47 9.48
N ASP A 323 3.53 -13.21 8.47
CA ASP A 323 3.44 -14.67 8.49
C ASP A 323 4.41 -15.29 9.51
N ALA A 324 5.59 -14.71 9.70
CA ALA A 324 6.50 -15.08 10.79
C ALA A 324 5.85 -14.85 12.17
N ALA A 325 5.19 -13.70 12.37
CA ALA A 325 4.46 -13.41 13.59
C ALA A 325 3.30 -14.39 13.82
N ARG A 326 2.55 -14.75 12.77
CA ARG A 326 1.47 -15.77 12.85
C ARG A 326 2.01 -17.15 13.23
N LEU A 327 3.13 -17.57 12.64
CA LEU A 327 3.80 -18.82 13.00
C LEU A 327 4.24 -18.80 14.48
N ALA A 328 4.85 -17.70 14.92
CA ALA A 328 5.26 -17.51 16.31
C ALA A 328 4.06 -17.52 17.26
N THR A 329 2.96 -16.84 16.92
CA THR A 329 1.71 -16.86 17.70
C THR A 329 1.15 -18.28 17.83
N LEU A 330 1.13 -19.06 16.74
CA LEU A 330 0.67 -20.43 16.77
C LEU A 330 1.57 -21.31 17.65
N SER A 331 2.90 -21.22 17.47
CA SER A 331 3.87 -21.99 18.26
C SER A 331 3.78 -21.66 19.75
N LEU A 332 3.79 -20.38 20.10
CA LEU A 332 3.71 -19.91 21.49
C LEU A 332 2.35 -20.22 22.13
N GLY A 333 1.26 -20.10 21.36
CA GLY A 333 -0.08 -20.49 21.80
C GLY A 333 -0.18 -21.99 22.09
N LEU A 334 0.37 -22.83 21.21
CA LEU A 334 0.44 -24.29 21.42
C LEU A 334 1.30 -24.65 22.64
N SER A 335 2.48 -24.03 22.78
CA SER A 335 3.35 -24.19 23.95
C SER A 335 2.63 -23.84 25.24
N LEU A 336 2.01 -22.66 25.30
CA LEU A 336 1.32 -22.18 26.49
C LEU A 336 0.09 -23.05 26.82
N ALA A 337 -0.70 -23.44 25.81
CA ALA A 337 -1.84 -24.34 26.00
C ALA A 337 -1.39 -25.71 26.52
N ALA A 338 -0.36 -26.32 25.94
CA ALA A 338 0.19 -27.61 26.37
C ALA A 338 0.71 -27.56 27.82
N ALA A 339 1.43 -26.50 28.19
CA ALA A 339 1.91 -26.30 29.55
C ALA A 339 0.76 -26.11 30.56
N LEU A 340 -0.22 -25.27 30.23
CA LEU A 340 -1.39 -25.03 31.09
C LEU A 340 -2.27 -26.28 31.25
N LEU A 341 -2.52 -27.04 30.18
CA LEU A 341 -3.26 -28.29 30.23
C LEU A 341 -2.57 -29.33 31.13
N THR A 342 -1.24 -29.42 31.02
CA THR A 342 -0.45 -30.34 31.84
C THR A 342 -0.48 -29.95 33.32
N LEU A 343 -0.35 -28.65 33.63
CA LEU A 343 -0.47 -28.16 35.00
C LEU A 343 -1.90 -28.25 35.55
N LEU A 344 -2.92 -28.09 34.70
CA LEU A 344 -4.31 -28.34 35.05
C LEU A 344 -4.51 -29.80 35.46
N ALA A 345 -4.00 -30.75 34.68
CA ALA A 345 -4.06 -32.17 35.01
C ALA A 345 -3.36 -32.49 36.34
N ARG A 346 -2.24 -31.81 36.64
CA ARG A 346 -1.56 -31.92 37.94
C ARG A 346 -2.42 -31.40 39.10
N ALA A 347 -3.00 -30.21 38.93
CA ALA A 347 -3.74 -29.53 40.00
C ALA A 347 -5.16 -30.09 40.20
N TRP A 348 -5.74 -30.78 39.21
CA TRP A 348 -7.16 -31.14 39.18
C TRP A 348 -7.64 -31.87 40.44
N GLY A 349 -6.99 -32.98 40.79
CA GLY A 349 -7.34 -33.78 41.98
C GLY A 349 -7.14 -33.00 43.28
N PRO A 350 -5.91 -32.55 43.59
CA PRO A 350 -5.60 -31.84 44.83
C PRO A 350 -6.42 -30.56 45.06
N GLN A 351 -6.66 -29.78 44.00
CA GLN A 351 -7.52 -28.60 44.07
C GLN A 351 -8.96 -28.96 44.41
N GLY A 352 -9.50 -30.04 43.82
CA GLY A 352 -10.85 -30.50 44.11
C GLY A 352 -11.03 -30.83 45.59
N ALA A 353 -10.11 -31.60 46.16
CA ALA A 353 -10.12 -31.94 47.58
C ALA A 353 -10.02 -30.68 48.48
N GLN A 354 -9.06 -29.79 48.19
CA GLN A 354 -8.83 -28.57 48.98
C GLN A 354 -9.91 -27.49 48.82
N THR A 355 -10.80 -27.60 47.84
CA THR A 355 -11.92 -26.66 47.64
C THR A 355 -13.27 -27.26 47.99
N ALA A 356 -13.36 -28.54 48.34
CA ALA A 356 -14.60 -29.22 48.69
C ALA A 356 -15.34 -28.50 49.82
N GLU A 357 -14.63 -28.19 50.91
CA GLU A 357 -15.16 -27.45 52.07
C GLU A 357 -15.55 -25.99 51.76
N LEU A 358 -15.03 -25.43 50.65
CA LEU A 358 -15.30 -24.06 50.21
C LEU A 358 -16.48 -23.97 49.21
N GLY A 359 -17.24 -25.06 49.03
CA GLY A 359 -18.32 -25.14 48.03
C GLY A 359 -17.87 -25.74 46.68
N GLY A 360 -16.75 -26.48 46.65
CA GLY A 360 -16.24 -27.12 45.45
C GLY A 360 -15.58 -26.14 44.46
N ARG A 361 -15.32 -26.58 43.23
CA ARG A 361 -14.45 -25.85 42.29
C ARG A 361 -15.03 -24.55 41.74
N PHE A 362 -16.36 -24.47 41.65
CA PHE A 362 -17.09 -23.38 41.00
C PHE A 362 -17.72 -22.43 42.02
N LEU A 363 -18.52 -22.92 42.98
CA LEU A 363 -19.19 -22.04 43.96
C LEU A 363 -18.19 -21.36 44.92
N SER A 364 -16.99 -21.92 45.09
CA SER A 364 -15.93 -21.29 45.89
C SER A 364 -15.45 -19.95 45.34
N TRP A 365 -15.57 -19.69 44.04
CA TRP A 365 -15.27 -18.37 43.48
C TRP A 365 -16.28 -17.31 43.93
N LEU A 366 -17.54 -17.68 44.14
CA LEU A 366 -18.59 -16.77 44.60
C LEU A 366 -18.58 -16.62 46.13
N ARG A 367 -18.40 -17.72 46.86
CA ARG A 367 -18.50 -17.73 48.34
C ARG A 367 -17.20 -17.32 49.04
N HIS A 368 -16.05 -17.73 48.51
CA HIS A 368 -14.75 -17.52 49.14
C HIS A 368 -13.65 -17.13 48.12
N PRO A 369 -13.78 -15.96 47.46
CA PRO A 369 -12.92 -15.59 46.33
C PRO A 369 -11.43 -15.55 46.67
N LEU A 370 -11.05 -15.00 47.83
CA LEU A 370 -9.64 -14.90 48.25
C LEU A 370 -9.03 -16.28 48.56
N SER A 371 -9.77 -17.12 49.28
CA SER A 371 -9.36 -18.50 49.60
C SER A 371 -9.26 -19.36 48.33
N ARG A 372 -10.12 -19.09 47.34
CA ARG A 372 -10.11 -19.77 46.05
C ARG A 372 -8.96 -19.32 45.16
N ALA A 373 -8.62 -18.04 45.16
CA ALA A 373 -7.50 -17.49 44.41
C ALA A 373 -6.16 -18.12 44.83
N ARG A 374 -5.95 -18.34 46.14
CA ARG A 374 -4.77 -19.07 46.67
C ARG A 374 -4.68 -20.53 46.20
N ARG A 375 -5.80 -21.12 45.78
CA ARG A 375 -5.91 -22.49 45.27
C ARG A 375 -6.14 -22.53 43.76
N ALA A 376 -5.81 -21.45 43.03
CA ALA A 376 -5.87 -21.44 41.57
C ALA A 376 -4.99 -22.55 40.99
N VAL A 377 -5.30 -23.04 39.78
CA VAL A 377 -4.56 -24.13 39.13
C VAL A 377 -3.07 -23.85 39.07
N VAL A 378 -2.72 -22.61 38.71
CA VAL A 378 -1.34 -22.14 38.57
C VAL A 378 -0.62 -22.03 39.93
N ALA A 379 -1.34 -21.91 41.05
CA ALA A 379 -0.74 -21.83 42.39
C ALA A 379 -0.07 -23.14 42.84
N TYR A 380 -0.42 -24.29 42.22
CA TYR A 380 0.24 -25.58 42.48
C TYR A 380 1.56 -25.73 41.71
N ALA A 381 1.84 -24.84 40.76
CA ALA A 381 3.11 -24.80 40.05
C ALA A 381 4.21 -24.14 40.91
N SER A 382 5.45 -24.57 40.71
CA SER A 382 6.64 -23.95 41.27
C SER A 382 6.81 -22.51 40.74
N TRP A 383 7.70 -21.74 41.37
CA TRP A 383 7.98 -20.38 40.91
C TRP A 383 8.61 -20.35 39.51
N SER A 384 9.53 -21.29 39.21
CA SER A 384 10.16 -21.39 37.89
C SER A 384 9.15 -21.77 36.79
N GLU A 385 8.24 -22.71 37.05
CA GLU A 385 7.17 -23.07 36.11
C GLU A 385 6.26 -21.88 35.83
N ARG A 386 5.89 -21.10 36.87
CA ARG A 386 5.09 -19.89 36.71
C ARG A 386 5.85 -18.82 35.92
N LEU A 387 7.13 -18.63 36.20
CA LEU A 387 7.98 -17.71 35.45
C LEU A 387 8.00 -18.09 33.96
N LEU A 388 8.21 -19.37 33.64
CA LEU A 388 8.19 -19.85 32.26
C LEU A 388 6.84 -19.56 31.58
N LEU A 389 5.70 -19.83 32.24
CA LEU A 389 4.38 -19.49 31.70
C LEU A 389 4.22 -17.99 31.45
N THR A 390 4.71 -17.14 32.36
CA THR A 390 4.64 -15.68 32.19
C THR A 390 5.49 -15.20 31.03
N LEU A 391 6.70 -15.76 30.85
CA LEU A 391 7.57 -15.43 29.73
C LEU A 391 6.97 -15.90 28.39
N LEU A 392 6.38 -17.10 28.35
CA LEU A 392 5.65 -17.59 27.18
C LEU A 392 4.45 -16.71 26.83
N ALA A 393 3.67 -16.29 27.84
CA ALA A 393 2.55 -15.38 27.63
C ALA A 393 3.01 -13.99 27.17
N ALA A 394 4.10 -13.44 27.74
CA ALA A 394 4.68 -12.18 27.31
C ALA A 394 5.18 -12.25 25.86
N ALA A 395 5.88 -13.32 25.49
CA ALA A 395 6.30 -13.59 24.12
C ALA A 395 5.10 -13.73 23.17
N LEU A 396 4.01 -14.37 23.61
CA LEU A 396 2.77 -14.50 22.83
C LEU A 396 2.11 -13.14 22.58
N ILE A 397 2.04 -12.26 23.60
CA ILE A 397 1.54 -10.89 23.45
C ILE A 397 2.39 -10.12 22.43
N LEU A 398 3.73 -10.23 22.51
CA LEU A 398 4.64 -9.61 21.53
C LEU A 398 4.42 -10.15 20.12
N ALA A 399 4.21 -11.46 19.95
CA ALA A 399 3.94 -12.08 18.66
C ALA A 399 2.60 -11.62 18.06
N VAL A 400 1.52 -11.62 18.86
CA VAL A 400 0.20 -11.13 18.43
C VAL A 400 0.24 -9.63 18.13
N GLY A 401 0.95 -8.85 18.94
CA GLY A 401 1.19 -7.42 18.70
C GLY A 401 1.98 -7.19 17.42
N GLY A 402 3.03 -7.99 17.15
CA GLY A 402 3.82 -7.96 15.93
C GLY A 402 2.99 -8.27 14.69
N TRP A 403 2.08 -9.25 14.80
CA TRP A 403 1.10 -9.55 13.75
C TRP A 403 0.18 -8.34 13.50
N GLN A 404 -0.40 -7.75 14.55
CA GLN A 404 -1.26 -6.58 14.41
C GLN A 404 -0.50 -5.37 13.81
N TRP A 405 0.72 -5.11 14.27
CA TRP A 405 1.59 -4.06 13.73
C TRP A 405 1.88 -4.27 12.24
N ALA A 406 2.26 -5.49 11.82
CA ALA A 406 2.53 -5.78 10.42
C ALA A 406 1.30 -5.57 9.52
N ASN A 407 0.08 -5.88 10.02
CA ASN A 407 -1.16 -5.61 9.31
C ASN A 407 -1.44 -4.11 9.17
N LEU A 408 -1.26 -3.33 10.25
CA LEU A 408 -1.44 -1.87 10.23
C LEU A 408 -0.45 -1.20 9.28
N ALA A 409 0.83 -1.54 9.41
CA ALA A 409 1.90 -1.00 8.57
C ALA A 409 1.66 -1.37 7.10
N SER A 410 1.31 -2.63 6.81
CA SER A 410 1.01 -3.04 5.44
C SER A 410 -0.23 -2.37 4.88
N ALA A 411 -1.26 -2.07 5.68
CA ALA A 411 -2.46 -1.40 5.22
C ALA A 411 -2.17 0.07 4.89
N ALA A 412 -1.45 0.76 5.78
CA ALA A 412 -1.10 2.17 5.60
C ALA A 412 -0.16 2.39 4.40
N LEU A 413 0.90 1.59 4.26
CA LEU A 413 1.81 1.67 3.10
C LEU A 413 1.15 1.27 1.78
N ARG A 414 0.04 0.52 1.83
CA ARG A 414 -0.77 0.22 0.64
C ARG A 414 -1.76 1.33 0.28
N SER A 415 -1.89 2.37 1.11
CA SER A 415 -2.71 3.52 0.75
C SER A 415 -2.20 4.17 -0.54
N PRO A 416 -3.09 4.47 -1.51
CA PRO A 416 -2.70 5.18 -2.72
C PRO A 416 -1.99 6.50 -2.48
N ALA A 417 -2.25 7.17 -1.35
CA ALA A 417 -1.53 8.39 -0.99
C ALA A 417 -0.01 8.20 -0.84
N LEU A 418 0.47 6.99 -0.51
CA LEU A 418 1.91 6.71 -0.38
C LEU A 418 2.49 5.90 -1.55
N ASN A 419 1.65 5.40 -2.45
CA ASN A 419 2.07 4.49 -3.51
C ASN A 419 1.43 4.81 -4.88
N LEU A 420 1.40 6.10 -5.20
CA LEU A 420 0.94 6.61 -6.49
C LEU A 420 2.09 6.82 -7.49
N GLY A 421 3.35 6.68 -7.06
CA GLY A 421 4.51 7.06 -7.85
C GLY A 421 4.96 8.52 -7.66
N THR A 422 4.24 9.33 -6.86
CA THR A 422 4.59 10.71 -6.49
C THR A 422 4.01 11.06 -5.11
N TYR A 423 4.52 12.10 -4.45
CA TYR A 423 4.03 12.58 -3.13
C TYR A 423 3.28 13.91 -3.18
N GLY A 424 3.06 14.50 -4.37
CA GLY A 424 2.34 15.76 -4.52
C GLY A 424 0.95 15.63 -5.14
N GLY A 425 0.26 16.76 -5.29
CA GLY A 425 -1.07 16.89 -5.87
C GLY A 425 -2.07 16.01 -5.14
N TRP A 426 -2.66 15.05 -5.85
CA TRP A 426 -3.64 14.14 -5.26
C TRP A 426 -3.07 13.34 -4.07
N SER A 427 -1.79 12.92 -4.13
CA SER A 427 -1.16 12.18 -3.02
C SER A 427 -1.06 13.05 -1.77
N ALA A 428 -0.55 14.28 -1.91
CA ALA A 428 -0.42 15.26 -0.83
C ALA A 428 -1.77 15.54 -0.15
N ALA A 429 -2.81 15.79 -0.95
CA ALA A 429 -4.16 16.07 -0.46
C ALA A 429 -4.77 14.92 0.37
N ASN A 430 -4.29 13.68 0.18
CA ASN A 430 -4.74 12.51 0.93
C ASN A 430 -3.80 12.11 2.09
N LEU A 431 -2.65 12.76 2.27
CA LEU A 431 -1.75 12.47 3.39
C LEU A 431 -2.40 12.67 4.77
N PRO A 432 -3.22 13.72 5.02
CA PRO A 432 -3.87 13.91 6.32
C PRO A 432 -4.76 12.74 6.75
N ALA A 433 -5.39 12.05 5.79
CA ALA A 433 -6.25 10.90 6.07
C ALA A 433 -5.48 9.70 6.67
N LEU A 434 -4.15 9.67 6.54
CA LEU A 434 -3.29 8.63 7.10
C LEU A 434 -2.96 8.83 8.58
N ASN A 435 -3.30 9.99 9.17
CA ASN A 435 -2.99 10.32 10.56
C ASN A 435 -1.53 10.03 10.92
N LEU A 436 -0.61 10.56 10.11
CA LEU A 436 0.82 10.33 10.26
C LEU A 436 1.28 10.71 11.67
N ARG A 437 2.16 9.88 12.25
CA ARG A 437 2.75 10.13 13.55
C ARG A 437 3.66 11.36 13.48
N PRO A 438 3.49 12.36 14.37
CA PRO A 438 4.43 13.47 14.46
C PRO A 438 5.87 12.98 14.69
N GLY A 439 6.79 13.49 13.88
CA GLY A 439 8.19 13.09 13.91
C GLY A 439 8.92 13.46 12.62
N PRO A 440 10.24 13.20 12.56
CA PRO A 440 11.07 13.61 11.43
C PRO A 440 10.66 12.93 10.11
N ASP A 441 10.27 11.65 10.15
CA ASP A 441 9.82 10.92 8.96
C ASP A 441 8.51 11.50 8.37
N ALA A 442 7.57 11.90 9.24
CA ALA A 442 6.32 12.55 8.79
C ALA A 442 6.57 13.98 8.31
N ALA A 443 7.46 14.73 8.96
CA ALA A 443 7.87 16.06 8.52
C ALA A 443 8.60 16.00 7.17
N LEU A 444 9.46 15.00 6.94
CA LEU A 444 10.09 14.77 5.63
C LEU A 444 9.04 14.54 4.54
N LEU A 445 8.04 13.70 4.80
CA LEU A 445 6.97 13.41 3.84
C LEU A 445 6.09 14.64 3.57
N GLY A 446 5.73 15.39 4.62
CA GLY A 446 5.00 16.66 4.49
C GLY A 446 5.79 17.73 3.72
N GLY A 447 7.10 17.82 3.94
CA GLY A 447 7.98 18.72 3.21
C GLY A 447 8.11 18.36 1.73
N LEU A 448 8.17 17.07 1.42
CA LEU A 448 8.15 16.58 0.03
C LEU A 448 6.84 16.90 -0.68
N ALA A 449 5.70 16.67 -0.02
CA ALA A 449 4.39 17.03 -0.55
C ALA A 449 4.31 18.52 -0.90
N ALA A 450 4.66 19.39 0.04
CA ALA A 450 4.70 20.83 -0.16
C ALA A 450 5.67 21.24 -1.29
N GLN A 451 6.88 20.69 -1.33
CA GLN A 451 7.86 21.04 -2.35
C GLN A 451 7.41 20.61 -3.75
N PHE A 452 6.80 19.43 -3.85
CA PHE A 452 6.24 18.95 -5.11
C PHE A 452 5.09 19.82 -5.62
N ASP A 453 4.34 20.46 -4.71
CA ASP A 453 3.24 21.36 -5.04
C ASP A 453 3.68 22.83 -5.20
N GLY A 454 5.00 23.10 -5.13
CA GLY A 454 5.58 24.42 -5.35
C GLY A 454 5.61 25.31 -4.10
N GLU A 455 5.26 24.77 -2.92
CA GLU A 455 5.19 25.49 -1.66
C GLU A 455 6.54 25.46 -0.90
N ASP A 456 7.60 26.00 -1.52
CA ASP A 456 8.98 25.91 -1.00
C ASP A 456 9.15 26.49 0.44
N ALA A 457 8.33 27.44 0.84
CA ALA A 457 8.35 27.99 2.20
C ALA A 457 7.87 26.97 3.24
N SER A 458 6.70 26.37 2.98
CA SER A 458 6.13 25.29 3.79
C SER A 458 7.06 24.07 3.81
N ALA A 459 7.59 23.69 2.64
CA ALA A 459 8.55 22.60 2.51
C ALA A 459 9.80 22.81 3.38
N ARG A 460 10.37 24.03 3.35
CA ARG A 460 11.54 24.37 4.17
C ARG A 460 11.26 24.20 5.66
N GLU A 461 10.12 24.70 6.14
CA GLU A 461 9.75 24.56 7.55
C GLU A 461 9.66 23.08 7.98
N GLN A 462 9.02 22.27 7.16
CA GLN A 462 8.88 20.83 7.41
C GLN A 462 10.23 20.12 7.39
N TYR A 463 11.11 20.41 6.43
CA TYR A 463 12.45 19.82 6.41
C TYR A 463 13.32 20.24 7.59
N LEU A 464 13.18 21.47 8.09
CA LEU A 464 13.88 21.91 9.31
C LEU A 464 13.44 21.09 10.53
N ARG A 465 12.15 20.74 10.63
CA ARG A 465 11.63 19.84 11.68
C ARG A 465 12.08 18.39 11.51
N ALA A 466 12.48 18.00 10.31
CA ALA A 466 12.99 16.65 10.01
C ALA A 466 14.50 16.48 10.26
N LEU A 467 15.25 17.58 10.49
CA LEU A 467 16.67 17.50 10.79
C LEU A 467 16.95 16.70 12.08
N PRO A 468 18.08 15.97 12.16
CA PRO A 468 19.22 15.92 11.24
C PRO A 468 19.10 14.89 10.08
N ASP A 469 17.89 14.51 9.64
CA ASP A 469 17.72 13.54 8.55
C ASP A 469 18.46 13.94 7.25
N ALA A 470 19.16 12.97 6.65
CA ALA A 470 19.99 13.18 5.45
C ALA A 470 19.16 13.55 4.20
N CYS A 471 17.94 13.03 4.07
CA CYS A 471 17.06 13.37 2.96
C CYS A 471 16.51 14.78 3.10
N ALA A 472 16.17 15.20 4.32
CA ALA A 472 15.82 16.58 4.61
C ALA A 472 16.97 17.55 4.27
N GLN A 473 18.22 17.21 4.64
CA GLN A 473 19.40 18.00 4.24
C GLN A 473 19.53 18.12 2.71
N ASN A 474 19.40 17.01 1.97
CA ASN A 474 19.42 17.05 0.51
C ASN A 474 18.32 17.95 -0.05
N ASN A 475 17.08 17.82 0.43
CA ASN A 475 15.95 18.55 -0.13
C ASN A 475 16.00 20.05 0.22
N LEU A 476 16.54 20.43 1.37
CA LEU A 476 16.91 21.81 1.67
C LEU A 476 17.98 22.34 0.71
N GLY A 477 18.96 21.52 0.32
CA GLY A 477 19.92 21.84 -0.72
C GLY A 477 19.26 22.09 -2.08
N VAL A 478 18.24 21.31 -2.44
CA VAL A 478 17.44 21.53 -3.67
C VAL A 478 16.71 22.87 -3.61
N ILE A 479 16.10 23.22 -2.48
CA ILE A 479 15.46 24.53 -2.29
C ILE A 479 16.49 25.66 -2.43
N ALA A 480 17.69 25.50 -1.86
CA ALA A 480 18.77 26.49 -1.98
C ALA A 480 19.23 26.66 -3.44
N GLN A 481 19.41 25.55 -4.15
CA GLN A 481 19.77 25.53 -5.57
C GLN A 481 18.72 26.23 -6.44
N ASN A 482 17.43 25.96 -6.20
CA ASN A 482 16.32 26.60 -6.93
C ASN A 482 16.26 28.11 -6.69
N ARG A 483 16.79 28.60 -5.56
CA ARG A 483 16.93 30.04 -5.24
C ARG A 483 18.24 30.65 -5.77
N GLY A 484 19.09 29.87 -6.43
CA GLY A 484 20.38 30.32 -6.96
C GLY A 484 21.57 30.23 -5.98
N ASP A 485 21.37 29.81 -4.74
CA ASP A 485 22.45 29.65 -3.75
C ASP A 485 23.15 28.29 -3.90
N GLN A 486 24.04 28.23 -4.89
CA GLN A 486 24.81 27.02 -5.21
C GLN A 486 25.80 26.63 -4.10
N ALA A 487 26.30 27.60 -3.33
CA ALA A 487 27.26 27.36 -2.26
C ALA A 487 26.58 26.60 -1.11
N GLN A 488 25.44 27.11 -0.64
CA GLN A 488 24.63 26.45 0.38
C GLN A 488 24.10 25.10 -0.11
N ALA A 489 23.65 25.01 -1.37
CA ALA A 489 23.20 23.74 -1.95
C ALA A 489 24.29 22.66 -1.86
N ARG A 490 25.51 22.96 -2.30
CA ARG A 490 26.65 22.03 -2.24
C ARG A 490 27.03 21.64 -0.82
N GLU A 491 27.01 22.57 0.12
CA GLU A 491 27.25 22.28 1.54
C GLU A 491 26.21 21.29 2.09
N ARG A 492 24.92 21.54 1.81
CA ARG A 492 23.81 20.68 2.22
C ARG A 492 23.89 19.28 1.60
N TYR A 493 24.23 19.19 0.31
CA TYR A 493 24.43 17.90 -0.36
C TYR A 493 25.61 17.11 0.23
N ARG A 494 26.72 17.79 0.55
CA ARG A 494 27.86 17.15 1.23
C ARG A 494 27.50 16.66 2.63
N ALA A 495 26.77 17.46 3.40
CA ALA A 495 26.29 17.07 4.73
C ALA A 495 25.35 15.86 4.66
N ALA A 496 24.42 15.84 3.69
CA ALA A 496 23.53 14.71 3.44
C ALA A 496 24.31 13.42 3.11
N LEU A 497 25.30 13.51 2.22
CA LEU A 497 26.13 12.38 1.83
C LEU A 497 27.06 11.92 2.96
N ALA A 498 27.58 12.83 3.77
CA ALA A 498 28.37 12.48 4.96
C ALA A 498 27.52 11.74 6.01
N ALA A 499 26.26 12.14 6.19
CA ALA A 499 25.33 11.46 7.09
C ALA A 499 24.85 10.10 6.56
N ARG A 500 24.75 9.95 5.22
CA ARG A 500 24.32 8.72 4.55
C ARG A 500 25.09 8.53 3.23
N PRO A 501 26.25 7.83 3.24
CA PRO A 501 27.12 7.69 2.07
C PRO A 501 26.48 7.03 0.85
N GLU A 502 25.46 6.20 1.04
CA GLU A 502 24.71 5.53 0.00
C GLU A 502 23.55 6.37 -0.58
N LEU A 503 23.39 7.63 -0.14
CA LEU A 503 22.28 8.49 -0.54
C LEU A 503 22.41 8.96 -2.00
N ALA A 504 21.80 8.18 -2.91
CA ALA A 504 21.87 8.41 -4.35
C ALA A 504 21.43 9.81 -4.80
N ALA A 505 20.45 10.44 -4.12
CA ALA A 505 20.02 11.81 -4.45
C ALA A 505 21.13 12.85 -4.23
N ALA A 506 21.82 12.80 -3.08
CA ALA A 506 22.90 13.73 -2.76
C ALA A 506 24.12 13.49 -3.65
N ALA A 507 24.50 12.23 -3.88
CA ALA A 507 25.57 11.88 -4.81
C ALA A 507 25.26 12.33 -6.25
N PHE A 508 24.01 12.20 -6.69
CA PHE A 508 23.56 12.70 -7.99
C PHE A 508 23.69 14.23 -8.10
N ASN A 509 23.23 14.97 -7.09
CA ASN A 509 23.30 16.43 -7.07
C ASN A 509 24.74 16.98 -6.99
N LEU A 510 25.68 16.16 -6.49
CA LEU A 510 27.12 16.45 -6.49
C LEU A 510 27.84 16.02 -7.78
N GLY A 511 27.15 15.40 -8.74
CA GLY A 511 27.72 14.96 -10.02
C GLY A 511 28.47 13.63 -9.96
N LEU A 512 28.27 12.81 -8.92
CA LEU A 512 28.98 11.53 -8.71
C LEU A 512 28.34 10.33 -9.45
N ASN A 513 27.28 10.56 -10.24
CA ASN A 513 26.65 9.57 -11.13
C ASN A 513 26.33 8.17 -10.53
N PRO A 514 25.58 8.09 -9.43
CA PRO A 514 25.15 6.80 -8.88
C PRO A 514 24.27 6.01 -9.87
N SER A 515 24.34 4.68 -9.78
CA SER A 515 23.60 3.74 -10.64
C SER A 515 22.39 3.14 -9.91
N THR A 516 21.25 3.82 -9.97
CA THR A 516 19.95 3.33 -9.49
C THR A 516 18.86 3.57 -10.55
N PRO A 517 17.72 2.86 -10.51
CA PRO A 517 16.61 3.13 -11.42
C PRO A 517 16.16 4.60 -11.40
N GLY A 518 15.99 5.17 -10.20
CA GLY A 518 15.61 6.58 -10.05
C GLY A 518 16.63 7.56 -10.61
N THR A 519 17.94 7.34 -10.43
CA THR A 519 18.96 8.26 -10.97
C THR A 519 19.13 8.13 -12.47
N ALA A 520 18.98 6.92 -13.03
CA ALA A 520 18.93 6.72 -14.48
C ALA A 520 17.73 7.43 -15.11
N PHE A 521 16.56 7.29 -14.51
CA PHE A 521 15.35 7.99 -14.94
C PHE A 521 15.51 9.51 -14.86
N GLN A 522 16.07 10.03 -13.76
CA GLN A 522 16.35 11.46 -13.61
C GLN A 522 17.24 12.00 -14.75
N ARG A 523 18.32 11.29 -15.12
CA ARG A 523 19.20 11.72 -16.22
C ARG A 523 18.49 11.77 -17.57
N LEU A 524 17.66 10.77 -17.85
CA LEU A 524 17.01 10.62 -19.15
C LEU A 524 15.84 11.59 -19.35
N TYR A 525 15.04 11.80 -18.30
CA TYR A 525 13.75 12.51 -18.42
C TYR A 525 13.69 13.85 -17.69
N ARG A 526 14.66 14.16 -16.82
CA ARG A 526 14.75 15.44 -16.09
C ARG A 526 16.20 15.98 -16.10
N PRO A 527 16.82 16.13 -17.27
CA PRO A 527 18.20 16.60 -17.36
C PRO A 527 18.33 18.01 -16.74
N GLY A 528 19.41 18.24 -15.99
CA GLY A 528 19.69 19.52 -15.34
C GLY A 528 18.87 19.83 -14.08
N GLN A 529 17.84 19.03 -13.76
CA GLN A 529 17.07 19.20 -12.53
C GLN A 529 17.72 18.43 -11.36
N PRO A 530 17.85 19.04 -10.17
CA PRO A 530 18.31 18.33 -8.99
C PRO A 530 17.33 17.22 -8.59
N ARG A 531 17.87 16.14 -8.00
CA ARG A 531 17.10 15.00 -7.50
C ARG A 531 16.71 15.23 -6.04
N LEU A 532 15.41 15.15 -5.76
CA LEU A 532 14.89 15.06 -4.41
C LEU A 532 15.25 13.69 -3.79
N CYS A 533 15.56 13.66 -2.50
CA CYS A 533 15.55 12.42 -1.75
C CYS A 533 14.11 12.08 -1.35
N LEU A 534 13.72 10.84 -1.62
CA LEU A 534 12.44 10.26 -1.27
C LEU A 534 12.61 9.35 -0.03
N PRO A 535 11.61 9.29 0.89
CA PRO A 535 11.65 8.38 2.03
C PRO A 535 11.67 6.93 1.57
N ASP A 536 12.50 6.12 2.23
CA ASP A 536 12.49 4.68 2.04
C ASP A 536 11.29 4.04 2.78
N ALA A 537 11.02 2.75 2.53
CA ALA A 537 9.86 2.11 3.15
C ALA A 537 9.99 2.00 4.69
N ARG A 538 11.22 2.07 5.23
CA ARG A 538 11.46 2.08 6.68
C ARG A 538 11.02 3.40 7.29
N SER A 539 11.39 4.52 6.67
CA SER A 539 10.94 5.87 7.02
C SER A 539 9.41 5.97 6.97
N LEU A 540 8.81 5.50 5.86
CA LEU A 540 7.34 5.48 5.74
C LEU A 540 6.68 4.63 6.83
N THR A 541 7.23 3.46 7.16
CA THR A 541 6.69 2.60 8.25
C THR A 541 6.71 3.33 9.61
N ARG A 542 7.79 4.05 9.91
CA ARG A 542 7.87 4.84 11.15
C ARG A 542 6.89 6.01 11.14
N ALA A 543 6.70 6.67 10.01
CA ALA A 543 5.74 7.77 9.86
C ALA A 543 4.29 7.30 10.03
N VAL A 544 3.91 6.15 9.48
CA VAL A 544 2.50 5.68 9.52
C VAL A 544 2.12 4.95 10.81
N THR A 545 2.99 4.09 11.34
CA THR A 545 2.65 3.22 12.49
C THR A 545 3.63 3.32 13.64
N GLY A 546 4.84 3.81 13.39
CA GLY A 546 5.95 3.65 14.33
C GLY A 546 6.36 2.17 14.49
N ASP A 547 7.00 1.87 15.60
CA ASP A 547 7.45 0.51 15.93
C ASP A 547 6.38 -0.29 16.69
N LEU A 548 6.65 -1.57 16.93
CA LEU A 548 5.79 -2.46 17.71
C LEU A 548 5.42 -1.88 19.08
N SER A 549 6.35 -1.20 19.75
CA SER A 549 6.12 -0.56 21.04
C SER A 549 5.01 0.49 20.99
N VAL A 550 4.87 1.21 19.88
CA VAL A 550 3.81 2.21 19.68
C VAL A 550 2.45 1.51 19.57
N THR A 551 2.39 0.43 18.80
CA THR A 551 1.15 -0.36 18.63
C THR A 551 0.69 -0.96 19.95
N LEU A 552 1.61 -1.58 20.71
CA LEU A 552 1.32 -2.13 22.03
C LEU A 552 0.95 -1.03 23.04
N GLY A 553 1.68 0.09 23.06
CA GLY A 553 1.39 1.22 23.94
C GLY A 553 0.06 1.91 23.63
N GLN A 554 -0.37 1.94 22.37
CA GLN A 554 -1.71 2.39 21.99
C GLN A 554 -2.77 1.40 22.46
N PHE A 555 -2.55 0.10 22.25
CA PHE A 555 -3.45 -0.96 22.71
C PHE A 555 -3.65 -0.91 24.24
N LEU A 556 -2.59 -0.76 25.03
CA LEU A 556 -2.68 -0.68 26.48
C LEU A 556 -3.47 0.56 26.96
N ARG A 557 -3.39 1.68 26.22
CA ARG A 557 -4.13 2.91 26.55
C ARG A 557 -5.60 2.86 26.12
N GLN A 558 -5.89 2.20 25.01
CA GLN A 558 -7.23 2.13 24.41
C GLN A 558 -7.54 0.70 23.89
N PRO A 559 -7.73 -0.28 24.78
CA PRO A 559 -7.90 -1.69 24.38
C PRO A 559 -9.17 -1.92 23.55
N GLN A 560 -10.23 -1.15 23.79
CA GLN A 560 -11.48 -1.20 23.02
C GLN A 560 -11.26 -0.85 21.54
N GLY A 561 -10.26 -0.04 21.21
CA GLY A 561 -9.94 0.31 19.83
C GLY A 561 -9.44 -0.87 18.99
N ALA A 562 -8.98 -1.95 19.64
CA ALA A 562 -8.61 -3.19 18.95
C ALA A 562 -9.82 -3.97 18.41
N LEU A 563 -11.02 -3.69 18.92
CA LEU A 563 -12.27 -4.30 18.48
C LEU A 563 -12.96 -3.51 17.36
N SER A 564 -12.44 -2.35 16.99
CA SER A 564 -12.96 -1.55 15.88
C SER A 564 -12.40 -2.08 14.55
N PRO A 565 -13.25 -2.55 13.61
CA PRO A 565 -12.79 -2.97 12.29
C PRO A 565 -12.26 -1.76 11.51
N GLY A 566 -11.25 -1.99 10.68
CA GLY A 566 -10.62 -0.95 9.87
C GLY A 566 -9.44 -1.50 9.06
N PRO A 567 -8.76 -0.65 8.27
CA PRO A 567 -7.61 -1.08 7.47
C PRO A 567 -6.53 -1.74 8.35
N GLY A 568 -6.22 -3.01 8.07
CA GLY A 568 -5.26 -3.78 8.86
C GLY A 568 -5.72 -4.17 10.27
N ARG A 569 -6.98 -3.92 10.65
CA ARG A 569 -7.57 -4.31 11.94
C ARG A 569 -8.61 -5.40 11.76
N SER A 570 -8.62 -6.38 12.66
CA SER A 570 -9.61 -7.46 12.69
C SER A 570 -10.10 -7.63 14.12
N VAL A 571 -11.43 -7.71 14.30
CA VAL A 571 -12.05 -7.95 15.61
C VAL A 571 -11.53 -9.24 16.24
N ARG A 572 -11.32 -10.30 15.44
CA ARG A 572 -10.77 -11.58 15.93
C ARG A 572 -9.35 -11.43 16.46
N LEU A 573 -8.51 -10.67 15.76
CA LEU A 573 -7.12 -10.42 16.19
C LEU A 573 -7.09 -9.50 17.41
N GLY A 574 -7.98 -8.50 17.47
CA GLY A 574 -8.15 -7.65 18.65
C GLY A 574 -8.59 -8.44 19.87
N LEU A 575 -9.59 -9.32 19.74
CA LEU A 575 -10.01 -10.24 20.80
C LEU A 575 -8.87 -11.15 21.24
N LEU A 576 -8.11 -11.72 20.30
CA LEU A 576 -6.94 -12.53 20.63
C LEU A 576 -5.91 -11.73 21.44
N LEU A 577 -5.60 -10.51 21.04
CA LEU A 577 -4.67 -9.65 21.76
C LEU A 577 -5.17 -9.32 23.18
N ILE A 578 -6.46 -9.01 23.34
CA ILE A 578 -7.09 -8.79 24.64
C ILE A 578 -7.00 -10.05 25.51
N LEU A 579 -7.42 -11.20 24.99
CA LEU A 579 -7.42 -12.46 25.74
C LEU A 579 -6.01 -12.88 26.16
N THR A 580 -5.03 -12.78 25.27
CA THR A 580 -3.62 -13.08 25.58
C THR A 580 -3.04 -12.11 26.60
N THR A 581 -3.42 -10.83 26.55
CA THR A 581 -2.98 -9.83 27.54
C THR A 581 -3.61 -10.11 28.90
N LEU A 582 -4.90 -10.41 28.96
CA LEU A 582 -5.59 -10.81 30.20
C LEU A 582 -5.01 -12.09 30.80
N LEU A 583 -4.71 -13.09 29.96
CA LEU A 583 -4.05 -14.31 30.42
C LEU A 583 -2.63 -14.00 30.95
N GLY A 584 -1.86 -13.19 30.23
CA GLY A 584 -0.53 -12.77 30.65
C GLY A 584 -0.51 -12.02 31.97
N THR A 585 -1.48 -11.11 32.19
CA THR A 585 -1.61 -10.40 33.48
C THR A 585 -1.96 -11.36 34.61
N VAL A 586 -2.93 -12.27 34.41
CA VAL A 586 -3.27 -13.29 35.41
C VAL A 586 -2.07 -14.17 35.76
N LEU A 587 -1.28 -14.60 34.77
CA LEU A 587 -0.07 -15.38 35.00
C LEU A 587 1.00 -14.54 35.73
N ALA A 588 1.18 -13.27 35.39
CA ALA A 588 2.12 -12.39 36.06
C ALA A 588 1.76 -12.19 37.54
N PHE A 589 0.49 -11.93 37.84
CA PHE A 589 -0.01 -11.86 39.21
C PHE A 589 0.17 -13.18 39.97
N SER A 590 0.12 -14.32 39.29
CA SER A 590 0.32 -15.63 39.92
C SER A 590 1.73 -15.81 40.51
N LEU A 591 2.73 -15.03 40.07
CA LEU A 591 4.08 -15.05 40.64
C LEU A 591 4.12 -14.57 42.09
N LEU A 592 3.17 -13.71 42.48
CA LEU A 592 3.05 -13.16 43.83
C LEU A 592 2.30 -14.10 44.79
N LEU A 593 1.60 -15.10 44.26
CA LEU A 593 0.82 -16.02 45.08
C LEU A 593 1.73 -17.05 45.77
N PRO A 594 1.49 -17.38 47.06
CA PRO A 594 2.19 -18.47 47.71
C PRO A 594 1.85 -19.80 47.03
N ARG A 595 2.82 -20.73 47.01
CA ARG A 595 2.62 -22.05 46.41
C ARG A 595 1.61 -22.84 47.25
N ALA A 596 0.62 -23.43 46.60
CA ALA A 596 -0.33 -24.32 47.25
C ALA A 596 0.35 -25.64 47.67
N PRO A 597 0.04 -26.19 48.85
CA PRO A 597 0.65 -27.41 49.34
C PRO A 597 0.29 -28.60 48.43
N LEU A 598 1.30 -29.38 48.07
CA LEU A 598 1.20 -30.55 47.22
C LEU A 598 2.12 -31.63 47.78
N THR A 599 1.56 -32.80 48.14
CA THR A 599 2.38 -33.93 48.60
C THR A 599 3.12 -34.57 47.42
N LEU A 600 4.23 -35.26 47.70
CA LEU A 600 5.03 -35.86 46.64
C LEU A 600 4.24 -36.92 45.85
N ALA A 601 3.36 -37.70 46.51
CA ALA A 601 2.45 -38.64 45.87
C ALA A 601 1.41 -37.97 44.94
N GLN A 602 0.95 -36.77 45.30
CA GLN A 602 -0.03 -36.01 44.51
C GLN A 602 0.61 -35.22 43.36
N SER A 603 1.94 -35.16 43.29
CA SER A 603 2.65 -34.30 42.34
C SER A 603 2.62 -34.76 40.88
N ARG A 604 2.40 -36.06 40.63
CA ARG A 604 2.40 -36.66 39.29
C ARG A 604 1.23 -37.65 39.09
N PRO A 605 -0.01 -37.16 38.97
CA PRO A 605 -1.18 -38.00 38.69
C PRO A 605 -1.08 -38.66 37.29
N PRO A 606 -1.87 -39.72 37.01
CA PRO A 606 -1.76 -40.48 35.76
C PRO A 606 -1.98 -39.62 34.51
N LEU A 607 -2.95 -38.70 34.53
CA LEU A 607 -3.20 -37.78 33.41
C LEU A 607 -2.01 -36.83 33.16
N TYR A 608 -1.34 -36.37 34.22
CA TYR A 608 -0.13 -35.56 34.09
C TYR A 608 1.01 -36.35 33.43
N ARG A 609 1.17 -37.63 33.78
CA ARG A 609 2.19 -38.51 33.16
C ARG A 609 1.89 -38.76 31.68
N LEU A 610 0.63 -39.01 31.34
CA LEU A 610 0.18 -39.21 29.97
C LEU A 610 0.43 -37.95 29.11
N LEU A 611 0.01 -36.77 29.59
CA LEU A 611 0.27 -35.51 28.90
C LEU A 611 1.78 -35.21 28.81
N GLY A 612 2.53 -35.49 29.86
CA GLY A 612 3.99 -35.34 29.88
C GLY A 612 4.75 -36.20 28.86
N ALA A 613 4.19 -37.36 28.49
CA ALA A 613 4.72 -38.22 27.43
C ALA A 613 4.29 -37.76 26.03
N LEU A 614 3.03 -37.32 25.87
CA LEU A 614 2.46 -36.91 24.58
C LEU A 614 2.86 -35.50 24.14
N LEU A 615 3.14 -34.60 25.09
CA LEU A 615 3.45 -33.20 24.87
C LEU A 615 4.89 -32.91 25.34
N PRO A 616 5.88 -32.95 24.43
CA PRO A 616 7.28 -32.76 24.76
C PRO A 616 7.57 -31.51 25.62
N GLY A 617 8.41 -31.67 26.64
CA GLY A 617 8.86 -30.57 27.50
C GLY A 617 7.89 -30.16 28.62
N THR A 618 6.59 -30.49 28.52
CA THR A 618 5.57 -30.10 29.53
C THR A 618 5.74 -30.75 30.91
N SER A 619 6.41 -31.90 30.98
CA SER A 619 6.71 -32.59 32.23
C SER A 619 7.97 -32.06 32.95
N LEU A 620 8.69 -31.15 32.31
CA LEU A 620 10.02 -30.65 32.71
C LEU A 620 10.05 -29.12 32.80
N LEU A 621 8.88 -28.49 32.98
CA LEU A 621 8.73 -27.03 33.03
C LEU A 621 9.49 -26.37 34.19
N ASP A 622 9.92 -27.16 35.17
CA ASP A 622 10.80 -26.74 36.26
C ASP A 622 12.25 -26.51 35.81
N SER A 623 12.62 -26.99 34.62
CA SER A 623 13.94 -26.86 34.00
C SER A 623 13.89 -25.99 32.73
N ALA A 624 14.97 -25.24 32.47
CA ALA A 624 15.14 -24.50 31.22
C ALA A 624 15.05 -25.40 29.97
N TRP A 625 15.54 -26.65 30.06
CA TRP A 625 15.48 -27.61 28.96
C TRP A 625 14.06 -28.05 28.60
N GLY A 626 13.14 -28.07 29.58
CA GLY A 626 11.73 -28.35 29.31
C GLY A 626 11.08 -27.28 28.43
N GLY A 627 11.41 -26.00 28.67
CA GLY A 627 10.98 -24.89 27.81
C GLY A 627 11.54 -24.99 26.39
N VAL A 628 12.82 -25.34 26.24
CA VAL A 628 13.46 -25.53 24.92
C VAL A 628 12.78 -26.67 24.15
N LEU A 629 12.57 -27.82 24.78
CA LEU A 629 11.88 -28.96 24.18
C LEU A 629 10.45 -28.62 23.76
N LEU A 630 9.72 -27.91 24.63
CA LEU A 630 8.34 -27.48 24.38
C LEU A 630 8.25 -26.55 23.17
N LEU A 631 9.12 -25.53 23.11
CA LEU A 631 9.15 -24.57 22.01
C LEU A 631 9.59 -25.21 20.69
N ALA A 632 10.56 -26.12 20.73
CA ALA A 632 11.02 -26.85 19.54
C ALA A 632 9.89 -27.74 18.97
N TRP A 633 9.20 -28.47 19.84
CA TRP A 633 8.04 -29.29 19.45
C TRP A 633 6.91 -28.43 18.88
N SER A 634 6.52 -27.34 19.57
CA SER A 634 5.41 -26.50 19.12
C SER A 634 5.75 -25.76 17.83
N ALA A 635 7.01 -25.35 17.64
CA ALA A 635 7.46 -24.70 16.41
C ALA A 635 7.44 -25.65 15.22
N ALA A 636 7.93 -26.89 15.39
CA ALA A 636 7.86 -27.92 14.35
C ALA A 636 6.40 -28.22 13.98
N LEU A 637 5.52 -28.38 14.97
CA LEU A 637 4.09 -28.63 14.75
C LEU A 637 3.40 -27.45 14.05
N ALA A 638 3.66 -26.22 14.51
CA ALA A 638 3.12 -25.01 13.90
C ALA A 638 3.60 -24.83 12.45
N ALA A 639 4.86 -25.15 12.16
CA ALA A 639 5.43 -25.09 10.81
C ALA A 639 4.87 -26.16 9.87
N LEU A 640 4.43 -27.31 10.41
CA LEU A 640 3.76 -28.39 9.66
C LEU A 640 2.25 -28.15 9.50
N ALA A 641 1.65 -27.26 10.30
CA ALA A 641 0.22 -26.95 10.29
C ALA A 641 -0.36 -26.60 8.89
N PRO A 642 0.37 -25.96 7.96
CA PRO A 642 -0.16 -25.69 6.63
C PRO A 642 -0.60 -26.92 5.83
N ARG A 643 -0.13 -28.13 6.17
CA ARG A 643 -0.61 -29.37 5.54
C ARG A 643 -2.06 -29.71 5.84
N SER A 644 -2.63 -29.17 6.91
CA SER A 644 -4.05 -29.34 7.21
C SER A 644 -4.96 -28.61 6.21
N GLY A 645 -4.42 -27.69 5.40
CA GLY A 645 -5.21 -26.81 4.54
C GLY A 645 -5.94 -25.69 5.29
N LEU A 646 -5.94 -25.68 6.63
CA LEU A 646 -6.65 -24.72 7.47
C LEU A 646 -5.88 -23.42 7.70
N ILE A 647 -4.54 -23.47 7.61
CA ILE A 647 -3.63 -22.35 7.88
C ILE A 647 -2.63 -22.28 6.72
N ALA A 648 -2.23 -21.08 6.32
CA ALA A 648 -1.17 -20.90 5.32
C ALA A 648 -0.21 -19.77 5.69
N PHE A 649 1.07 -19.99 5.42
CA PHE A 649 2.16 -19.01 5.55
C PHE A 649 2.85 -18.82 4.18
N PRO A 650 2.14 -18.26 3.18
CA PRO A 650 2.63 -18.18 1.81
C PRO A 650 3.93 -17.38 1.67
N ASP A 651 4.17 -16.41 2.55
CA ASP A 651 5.28 -15.46 2.43
C ASP A 651 6.55 -15.91 3.20
N LEU A 652 6.59 -17.16 3.70
CA LEU A 652 7.74 -17.78 4.38
C LEU A 652 8.44 -18.80 3.48
N ALA A 653 9.38 -18.33 2.66
CA ALA A 653 10.14 -19.13 1.70
C ALA A 653 10.78 -20.43 2.27
N PRO A 654 11.36 -20.46 3.50
CA PRO A 654 11.95 -21.69 4.03
C PRO A 654 10.93 -22.82 4.25
N LEU A 655 9.66 -22.50 4.48
CA LEU A 655 8.61 -23.50 4.68
C LEU A 655 8.00 -24.00 3.36
N THR A 656 8.22 -23.27 2.27
CA THR A 656 7.63 -23.55 0.96
C THR A 656 8.61 -24.21 -0.02
N GLN A 657 9.91 -24.26 0.29
CA GLN A 657 10.94 -24.94 -0.51
C GLN A 657 11.01 -26.46 -0.24
N GLY A 658 11.41 -27.23 -1.26
CA GLY A 658 11.61 -28.68 -1.14
C GLY A 658 12.74 -29.02 -0.15
N GLY A 659 12.49 -29.97 0.77
CA GLY A 659 13.46 -30.43 1.77
C GLY A 659 13.21 -29.95 3.21
N ALA A 660 12.59 -28.78 3.40
CA ALA A 660 12.25 -28.26 4.73
C ALA A 660 11.31 -29.19 5.52
N GLN A 661 10.46 -29.91 4.80
CA GLN A 661 9.51 -30.87 5.37
C GLN A 661 10.21 -32.04 6.07
N GLY A 662 11.26 -32.60 5.46
CA GLY A 662 12.03 -33.69 6.04
C GLY A 662 12.72 -33.22 7.33
N ALA A 663 13.31 -32.04 7.30
CA ALA A 663 13.94 -31.43 8.47
C ALA A 663 12.95 -31.17 9.62
N LEU A 664 11.74 -30.67 9.32
CA LEU A 664 10.70 -30.44 10.34
C LEU A 664 10.18 -31.74 10.97
N LEU A 665 10.00 -32.79 10.17
CA LEU A 665 9.60 -34.11 10.68
C LEU A 665 10.73 -34.73 11.53
N ALA A 666 11.98 -34.62 11.08
CA ALA A 666 13.14 -35.09 11.85
C ALA A 666 13.27 -34.33 13.18
N LEU A 667 13.08 -33.01 13.17
CA LEU A 667 13.05 -32.19 14.39
C LEU A 667 11.93 -32.67 15.34
N LEU A 668 10.72 -32.88 14.82
CA LEU A 668 9.60 -33.36 15.63
C LEU A 668 9.90 -34.72 16.26
N LEU A 669 10.38 -35.70 15.48
CA LEU A 669 10.77 -37.02 15.98
C LEU A 669 11.89 -36.91 17.03
N GLY A 670 12.89 -36.06 16.79
CA GLY A 670 13.96 -35.80 17.74
C GLY A 670 13.47 -35.24 19.08
N THR A 671 12.50 -34.31 19.05
CA THR A 671 11.90 -33.77 20.29
C THR A 671 11.13 -34.83 21.07
N TYR A 672 10.43 -35.75 20.39
CA TYR A 672 9.76 -36.88 21.04
C TYR A 672 10.75 -37.88 21.64
N ALA A 673 11.78 -38.27 20.90
CA ALA A 673 12.80 -39.19 21.39
C ALA A 673 13.51 -38.64 22.63
N LEU A 674 13.93 -37.37 22.59
CA LEU A 674 14.58 -36.71 23.73
C LEU A 674 13.61 -36.56 24.91
N ASN A 675 12.34 -36.20 24.65
CA ASN A 675 11.32 -36.14 25.70
C ASN A 675 11.14 -37.49 26.39
N THR A 676 11.03 -38.59 25.65
CA THR A 676 10.84 -39.93 26.23
C THR A 676 12.03 -40.32 27.12
N LEU A 677 13.27 -40.08 26.68
CA LEU A 677 14.47 -40.37 27.48
C LEU A 677 14.47 -39.59 28.80
N VAL A 678 14.23 -38.27 28.74
CA VAL A 678 14.26 -37.41 29.93
C VAL A 678 13.06 -37.68 30.84
N PHE A 679 11.88 -37.96 30.26
CA PHE A 679 10.67 -38.31 30.99
C PHE A 679 10.85 -39.61 31.80
N VAL A 680 11.39 -40.67 31.18
CA VAL A 680 11.69 -41.94 31.88
C VAL A 680 12.68 -41.71 33.02
N ALA A 681 13.76 -40.94 32.78
CA ALA A 681 14.72 -40.61 33.83
C ALA A 681 14.09 -39.79 34.98
N ALA A 682 13.13 -38.91 34.68
CA ALA A 682 12.40 -38.15 35.68
C ALA A 682 11.45 -39.02 36.51
N GLU A 683 10.72 -39.95 35.88
CA GLU A 683 9.84 -40.91 36.58
C GLU A 683 10.63 -41.88 37.47
N LEU A 684 11.78 -42.39 36.99
CA LEU A 684 12.66 -43.23 37.79
C LEU A 684 13.16 -42.49 39.04
N ARG A 685 13.60 -41.23 38.90
CA ARG A 685 14.00 -40.38 40.04
C ARG A 685 12.85 -40.13 41.00
N HIS A 686 11.65 -39.87 40.49
CA HIS A 686 10.46 -39.66 41.31
C HIS A 686 10.08 -40.91 42.12
N SER A 687 10.05 -42.09 41.49
CA SER A 687 9.77 -43.36 42.17
C SER A 687 10.79 -43.72 43.25
N ARG A 688 12.07 -43.37 43.05
CA ARG A 688 13.13 -43.57 44.05
C ARG A 688 12.93 -42.65 45.26
N ARG A 689 12.50 -41.40 45.04
CA ARG A 689 12.19 -40.45 46.12
C ARG A 689 10.98 -40.88 46.93
N LEU A 690 9.88 -41.28 46.27
CA LEU A 690 8.70 -41.84 46.93
C LEU A 690 9.05 -43.02 47.84
N ARG A 691 9.88 -43.95 47.34
CA ARG A 691 10.35 -45.10 48.14
C ARG A 691 11.19 -44.71 49.34
N ARG A 692 12.05 -43.69 49.21
CA ARG A 692 12.87 -43.17 50.31
C ARG A 692 12.02 -42.47 51.37
N GLU A 693 11.03 -41.67 50.98
CA GLU A 693 10.12 -41.00 51.92
C GLU A 693 9.22 -42.02 52.64
N ALA A 694 8.74 -43.05 51.93
CA ALA A 694 8.00 -44.15 52.54
C ALA A 694 8.87 -44.96 53.53
N ALA A 695 10.16 -45.12 53.27
CA ALA A 695 11.11 -45.81 54.14
C ALA A 695 11.62 -44.96 55.32
N ALA A 696 11.48 -43.63 55.27
CA ALA A 696 11.90 -42.71 56.33
C ALA A 696 10.74 -42.27 57.25
N GLY A 697 9.49 -42.53 56.84
CA GLY A 697 8.28 -42.29 57.63
C GLY A 697 7.68 -43.56 58.25
N ALA A 698 8.28 -44.72 58.00
CA ALA A 698 8.10 -45.98 58.73
C ALA A 698 9.24 -46.11 59.75
#